data_AF-A0A352DV25-F1
#
_entry.id   AF-A0A352DV25-F1
#
_cell.length_a   1.000
_cell.length_b   1.000
_cell.length_c   1.000
_cell.angle_alpha   90.00
_cell.angle_beta   90.00
_cell.angle_gamma   90.00
#
_symmetry.space_group_name_H-M   'P 1'
#
loop_
_entity.id
_entity.type
_entity.pdbx_description
1 polymer ?
#
loop_
_entity_poly.entity_id
_entity_poly.type
_entity_poly.pdbx_seq_one_letter_code
_entity_poly.pdbx_strand_id
1 'polypeptide(L)'
;MLRESSSARDRDIDATTAAGPRIAEDTTGAAGLPPTAAPTSPADADRALVCIDTDVSLAGDPAREWLVVTRAGLTVQVEPPPGPATPIRRIGWAAISKVRTTAGLGGGTLQVRVDGGWIDVVRYSNAFAGRFHKVSRALERHREGAAGDIAIDGPLDPPRCPSCDLRLETADDSCPRCLQKGQILRRVGELLAPYSRGAVLLVVLTFLGVVAELVPPKLQQYMVDRILSARTDDPGGTALPDFRTALLLVVLALAFSRVLLSAVGVLKGRLATAIGTGITATLRDAMVRKLQELSVAYYDRHQVGSMISRVAHDSEVLHGLVHQFTGGFLLQIVQLVAVGGMLVWINPKLALYTLIPVPLVVLGSWIFWKHVYPKHYRLWDASSKQMSRLSGMLSGIRVVKAFAQEPREQGRFHESSDHLRQWRQWVEHTNTTYAASMQIVFSLGGLIVWYVGGRDVIGGDMTLGQLIAFLAYLAMFYAPLGALSHFTTWLTSFLSGSKRVLELLDTPAMVTEPANPEPWNDVRGEIRFDNVTFGYDRNQPVLHDVSFTVRPGEMVGIVGRSGSGKTTLVNLLARFHDVQEGTISVDGIDVRRLATRDLRGRLGIVFQDSYLFRGTIWKNLAYGRPEATIEEGLAAAKAAGAHDFLCRQPLAYETLLGERGAGLSGGEKQRLSIARTLLYDPRILVLDEATSSIDAEAERAIQEALAVLVRGRTTIAIAHRLSTLRNADRILVFDRGRLAEEGSHAALLESDGIYARLVRIQTQVSKQPTIDTLLVEEPEPVGGAADGRSASGIEWLEPGRHRFVVGDHGRIEMESVDGPAARGVFVLRTFPASHPESYLSVRGWEEDGEEVELGMIRTLADWDEAGRTIVLEALRRSALVRRIDRVHAVRLAHGYLDFDVETDVGRRGFTTRWTQSQAVDFGDEGKLLLDTEENRWVIPRVDALPKADRERFLQYVYW
;
A
#
# COMPACT_ATOMS: atom_id res chain seq x y z
N MET A 1 10.80 -62.78 6.68
CA MET A 1 12.27 -62.93 6.58
C MET A 1 12.84 -61.52 6.43
N LEU A 2 13.30 -60.94 7.55
CA LEU A 2 14.72 -60.64 7.85
C LEU A 2 15.19 -59.36 7.13
N ARG A 3 15.41 -58.19 7.78
CA ARG A 3 16.41 -57.82 8.85
C ARG A 3 17.86 -57.90 8.33
N GLU A 4 18.85 -57.07 8.70
CA GLU A 4 19.06 -55.98 9.71
C GLU A 4 20.33 -55.15 9.28
N SER A 5 20.71 -53.96 9.78
CA SER A 5 20.02 -52.78 10.37
C SER A 5 21.02 -51.69 10.82
N SER A 6 20.65 -50.40 10.81
CA SER A 6 21.17 -49.40 11.76
C SER A 6 20.16 -48.26 12.00
N SER A 7 19.20 -48.43 12.91
CA SER A 7 19.29 -47.96 14.32
C SER A 7 19.88 -46.54 14.47
N ALA A 8 19.07 -45.50 14.65
CA ALA A 8 18.23 -45.16 15.81
C ALA A 8 19.03 -44.51 16.98
N ARG A 9 18.90 -43.19 17.06
CA ARG A 9 18.91 -42.42 18.31
C ARG A 9 17.81 -41.36 18.24
N ASP A 10 16.58 -41.81 18.41
CA ASP A 10 15.56 -40.92 18.96
C ASP A 10 16.01 -40.47 20.35
N ARG A 11 15.87 -39.17 20.60
CA ARG A 11 15.74 -38.64 21.96
C ARG A 11 14.58 -37.67 21.94
N ASP A 12 13.55 -38.03 22.70
CA ASP A 12 12.49 -37.12 23.08
C ASP A 12 13.09 -35.81 23.60
N ILE A 13 12.62 -34.69 23.05
CA ILE A 13 12.76 -33.39 23.70
C ILE A 13 11.37 -33.02 24.16
N ASP A 14 11.09 -33.39 25.41
CA ASP A 14 9.90 -32.96 26.13
C ASP A 14 9.77 -31.44 26.04
N ALA A 15 8.62 -30.98 25.53
CA ALA A 15 8.29 -29.57 25.46
C ALA A 15 7.83 -29.04 26.84
N THR A 16 8.72 -29.10 27.83
CA THR A 16 8.46 -28.63 29.20
C THR A 16 9.61 -27.77 29.72
N THR A 17 9.27 -26.60 30.27
CA THR A 17 10.17 -25.72 31.06
C THR A 17 11.46 -25.22 30.38
N ALA A 18 11.30 -24.34 29.37
CA ALA A 18 12.32 -23.34 29.02
C ALA A 18 12.04 -21.99 29.73
N ALA A 19 11.99 -22.01 31.05
CA ALA A 19 12.06 -20.80 31.86
C ALA A 19 13.54 -20.51 32.14
N GLY A 20 14.17 -19.66 31.33
CA GLY A 20 15.48 -19.09 31.66
C GLY A 20 15.41 -18.36 33.01
N PRO A 21 16.53 -18.26 33.75
CA PRO A 21 16.51 -17.70 35.09
C PRO A 21 16.01 -16.26 35.04
N ARG A 22 14.85 -16.01 35.66
CA ARG A 22 14.46 -14.65 36.02
C ARG A 22 15.47 -14.17 37.04
N ILE A 23 16.39 -13.31 36.62
CA ILE A 23 17.01 -12.37 37.55
C ILE A 23 15.85 -11.56 38.11
N ALA A 24 15.61 -11.69 39.41
CA ALA A 24 14.61 -10.90 40.09
C ALA A 24 15.19 -9.48 40.26
N GLU A 25 14.96 -8.63 39.26
CA GLU A 25 15.06 -7.19 39.46
C GLU A 25 13.89 -6.80 40.36
N ASP A 26 14.22 -6.56 41.63
CA ASP A 26 13.26 -6.21 42.67
C ASP A 26 12.68 -4.83 42.34
N THR A 27 11.39 -4.80 42.02
CA THR A 27 10.72 -3.62 41.45
C THR A 27 10.30 -2.66 42.55
N THR A 28 11.29 -2.05 43.20
CA THR A 28 11.12 -0.83 43.99
C THR A 28 11.64 0.36 43.20
N GLY A 29 10.87 1.44 43.16
CA GLY A 29 11.06 2.52 42.20
C GLY A 29 12.38 3.26 42.38
N ALA A 30 13.34 3.00 41.49
CA ALA A 30 14.50 3.87 41.30
C ALA A 30 14.06 5.15 40.60
N ALA A 31 13.76 6.19 41.39
CA ALA A 31 13.69 7.55 40.88
C ALA A 31 15.02 7.89 40.18
N GLY A 32 14.95 8.69 39.11
CA GLY A 32 16.13 9.05 38.34
C GLY A 32 17.21 9.67 39.24
N LEU A 33 18.39 9.03 39.27
CA LEU A 33 19.57 9.62 39.90
C LEU A 33 19.92 10.92 39.17
N PRO A 34 20.02 12.07 39.87
CA PRO A 34 20.55 13.27 39.25
C PRO A 34 22.03 13.04 38.89
N PRO A 35 22.56 13.70 37.83
CA PRO A 35 23.99 13.73 37.63
C PRO A 35 24.66 14.41 38.83
N THR A 36 25.84 13.90 39.21
CA THR A 36 26.70 14.34 40.32
C THR A 36 26.33 13.87 41.75
N ALA A 37 27.11 12.91 42.24
CA ALA A 37 27.51 12.79 43.63
C ALA A 37 29.05 12.69 43.67
N ALA A 38 29.71 13.38 44.60
CA ALA A 38 31.16 13.58 44.59
C ALA A 38 31.95 12.40 45.20
N PRO A 39 33.19 12.13 44.73
CA PRO A 39 34.06 11.12 45.33
C PRO A 39 34.74 11.66 46.61
N THR A 40 34.81 10.84 47.65
CA THR A 40 35.46 11.17 48.93
C THR A 40 36.79 10.44 49.12
N SER A 41 37.85 10.84 48.40
CA SER A 41 39.27 10.54 48.72
C SER A 41 40.22 11.23 47.72
N PRO A 42 41.38 11.80 48.15
CA PRO A 42 42.24 12.59 47.27
C PRO A 42 43.08 11.75 46.29
N ALA A 43 42.53 11.52 45.09
CA ALA A 43 43.26 11.09 43.90
C ALA A 43 42.70 11.75 42.62
N ASP A 44 42.31 13.02 42.72
CA ASP A 44 41.74 13.84 41.62
C ASP A 44 42.78 14.17 40.54
N ALA A 45 43.13 13.17 39.72
CA ALA A 45 43.95 13.31 38.53
C ALA A 45 43.28 12.75 37.26
N ASP A 46 41.94 12.78 37.20
CA ASP A 46 41.16 12.89 35.96
C ASP A 46 39.65 12.91 36.25
N ARG A 47 38.94 14.01 35.93
CA ARG A 47 37.47 13.97 35.87
C ARG A 47 37.03 13.16 34.65
N ALA A 48 36.12 12.21 34.85
CA ALA A 48 35.46 11.52 33.76
C ALA A 48 34.53 12.50 33.01
N LEU A 49 34.76 12.66 31.71
CA LEU A 49 33.98 13.48 30.79
C LEU A 49 32.72 12.73 30.31
N VAL A 50 32.84 11.41 30.12
CA VAL A 50 31.75 10.48 29.75
C VAL A 50 31.99 9.15 30.45
N CYS A 51 30.93 8.51 30.95
CA CYS A 51 30.98 7.15 31.51
C CYS A 51 29.75 6.37 31.04
N ILE A 52 29.95 5.27 30.31
CA ILE A 52 28.88 4.53 29.61
C ILE A 52 29.11 3.02 29.68
N ASP A 53 28.06 2.26 29.99
CA ASP A 53 28.06 0.80 30.06
C ASP A 53 27.80 0.09 28.72
N THR A 54 28.26 -1.15 28.63
CA THR A 54 27.97 -2.14 27.57
C THR A 54 27.19 -3.33 28.13
N ASP A 55 26.70 -4.21 27.26
CA ASP A 55 26.12 -5.51 27.61
C ASP A 55 26.92 -6.72 27.09
N VAL A 56 28.02 -6.47 26.38
CA VAL A 56 28.90 -7.48 25.79
C VAL A 56 30.35 -7.14 26.15
N SER A 57 31.10 -8.12 26.63
CA SER A 57 32.53 -7.96 26.93
C SER A 57 33.37 -7.83 25.66
N LEU A 58 34.61 -7.35 25.80
CA LEU A 58 35.61 -7.40 24.73
C LEU A 58 35.84 -8.83 24.19
N ALA A 59 35.64 -9.86 25.03
CA ALA A 59 35.71 -11.27 24.61
C ALA A 59 34.48 -11.72 23.80
N GLY A 60 33.32 -11.10 24.01
CA GLY A 60 32.04 -11.45 23.37
C GLY A 60 31.01 -12.10 24.31
N ASP A 61 31.33 -12.24 25.60
CA ASP A 61 30.44 -12.79 26.61
C ASP A 61 29.44 -11.75 27.13
N PRO A 62 28.25 -12.14 27.65
CA PRO A 62 27.32 -11.21 28.28
C PRO A 62 27.88 -10.66 29.60
N ALA A 63 28.37 -9.42 29.59
CA ALA A 63 28.92 -8.75 30.77
C ALA A 63 28.84 -7.23 30.61
N ARG A 64 28.81 -6.50 31.74
CA ARG A 64 28.89 -5.02 31.73
C ARG A 64 30.34 -4.56 31.78
N GLU A 65 30.82 -3.97 30.70
CA GLU A 65 32.05 -3.18 30.68
C GLU A 65 31.71 -1.69 30.61
N TRP A 66 32.51 -0.86 31.27
CA TRP A 66 32.32 0.59 31.33
C TRP A 66 33.41 1.30 30.50
N LEU A 67 32.98 2.07 29.51
CA LEU A 67 33.81 3.03 28.79
C LEU A 67 33.85 4.35 29.57
N VAL A 68 35.00 4.62 30.19
CA VAL A 68 35.28 5.85 30.94
C VAL A 68 36.21 6.73 30.11
N VAL A 69 35.76 7.93 29.79
CA VAL A 69 36.48 8.91 28.98
C VAL A 69 36.99 10.01 29.89
N THR A 70 38.28 10.31 29.87
CA THR A 70 38.90 11.34 30.71
C THR A 70 39.68 12.35 29.86
N ARG A 71 40.29 13.35 30.51
CA ARG A 71 41.16 14.32 29.82
C ARG A 71 42.47 13.69 29.36
N ALA A 72 42.96 12.63 30.00
CA ALA A 72 44.14 11.89 29.53
C ALA A 72 43.83 10.91 28.37
N GLY A 73 42.63 10.30 28.33
CA GLY A 73 42.30 9.32 27.28
C GLY A 73 41.03 8.51 27.50
N LEU A 74 40.97 7.36 26.82
CA LEU A 74 39.93 6.34 26.96
C LEU A 74 40.40 5.25 27.93
N THR A 75 39.56 4.90 28.89
CA THR A 75 39.76 3.76 29.79
C THR A 75 38.55 2.84 29.73
N VAL A 76 38.77 1.54 29.61
CA VAL A 76 37.71 0.52 29.69
C VAL A 76 37.91 -0.26 30.99
N GLN A 77 36.85 -0.42 31.77
CA GLN A 77 36.88 -1.05 33.10
C GLN A 77 35.80 -2.13 33.18
N VAL A 78 36.09 -3.29 33.78
CA VAL A 78 35.03 -4.21 34.21
C VAL A 78 34.55 -3.75 35.58
N GLU A 79 33.24 -3.77 35.81
CA GLU A 79 32.66 -3.72 37.14
C GLU A 79 32.80 -5.10 37.81
N PRO A 80 33.67 -5.28 38.83
CA PRO A 80 33.76 -6.56 39.53
C PRO A 80 32.60 -6.64 40.53
N PRO A 81 31.90 -7.78 40.66
CA PRO A 81 31.04 -7.99 41.82
C PRO A 81 31.89 -7.89 43.10
N PRO A 82 31.33 -7.26 44.13
CA PRO A 82 31.82 -5.97 44.62
C PRO A 82 33.34 -5.90 44.84
N GLY A 83 34.04 -5.15 43.99
CA GLY A 83 35.49 -4.90 44.12
C GLY A 83 35.94 -3.60 43.43
N PRO A 84 37.20 -3.16 43.64
CA PRO A 84 37.73 -1.97 42.98
C PRO A 84 37.82 -2.18 41.46
N ALA A 85 37.37 -1.19 40.69
CA ALA A 85 37.27 -1.30 39.23
C ALA A 85 38.63 -1.55 38.55
N THR A 86 38.72 -2.66 37.80
CA THR A 86 39.96 -3.07 37.14
C THR A 86 40.00 -2.54 35.70
N PRO A 87 41.00 -1.73 35.32
CA PRO A 87 41.13 -1.25 33.94
C PRO A 87 41.58 -2.37 33.01
N ILE A 88 40.73 -2.74 32.05
CA ILE A 88 41.04 -3.69 30.97
C ILE A 88 42.03 -3.07 29.98
N ARG A 89 41.83 -1.78 29.68
CA ARG A 89 42.53 -1.06 28.62
C ARG A 89 42.57 0.43 28.93
N ARG A 90 43.71 1.07 28.69
CA ARG A 90 43.92 2.53 28.75
C ARG A 90 44.60 2.99 27.47
N ILE A 91 44.09 4.04 26.84
CA ILE A 91 44.57 4.56 25.56
C ILE A 91 44.58 6.09 25.66
N GLY A 92 45.76 6.71 25.67
CA GLY A 92 45.89 8.16 25.74
C GLY A 92 45.43 8.85 24.45
N TRP A 93 44.85 10.05 24.54
CA TRP A 93 44.34 10.79 23.37
C TRP A 93 45.40 11.01 22.28
N ALA A 94 46.65 11.27 22.66
CA ALA A 94 47.77 11.46 21.73
C ALA A 94 48.08 10.24 20.84
N ALA A 95 47.69 9.03 21.27
CA ALA A 95 47.86 7.79 20.50
C ALA A 95 46.68 7.49 19.56
N ILE A 96 45.56 8.20 19.71
CA ILE A 96 44.33 7.94 18.95
C ILE A 96 44.32 8.83 17.70
N SER A 97 44.49 8.20 16.54
CA SER A 97 44.41 8.86 15.23
C SER A 97 42.98 8.95 14.66
N LYS A 98 42.07 8.05 15.09
CA LYS A 98 40.67 8.02 14.64
C LYS A 98 39.79 7.16 15.56
N VAL A 99 38.51 7.49 15.68
CA VAL A 99 37.46 6.69 16.35
C VAL A 99 36.39 6.26 15.33
N ARG A 100 35.83 5.05 15.45
CA ARG A 100 34.66 4.60 14.69
C ARG A 100 33.84 3.55 15.44
N THR A 101 32.55 3.43 15.12
CA THR A 101 31.79 2.19 15.32
C THR A 101 31.92 1.28 14.11
N THR A 102 31.89 -0.05 14.32
CA THR A 102 31.65 -1.04 13.26
C THR A 102 30.46 -1.92 13.63
N ALA A 103 29.57 -2.18 12.67
CA ALA A 103 28.44 -3.08 12.84
C ALA A 103 28.83 -4.52 12.48
N GLY A 104 28.26 -5.49 13.19
CA GLY A 104 28.42 -6.92 12.98
C GLY A 104 27.09 -7.66 13.11
N LEU A 105 27.16 -8.99 13.15
CA LEU A 105 25.96 -9.83 13.30
C LEU A 105 25.49 -9.81 14.76
N GLY A 106 24.37 -9.11 15.02
CA GLY A 106 23.73 -9.03 16.34
C GLY A 106 24.30 -7.98 17.30
N GLY A 107 25.37 -7.28 16.91
CA GLY A 107 26.02 -6.24 17.71
C GLY A 107 26.99 -5.39 16.92
N GLY A 108 27.79 -4.60 17.62
CA GLY A 108 28.86 -3.80 17.04
C GLY A 108 30.04 -3.62 17.99
N THR A 109 31.08 -2.97 17.49
CA THR A 109 32.28 -2.64 18.27
C THR A 109 32.64 -1.17 18.10
N LEU A 110 33.01 -0.52 19.20
CA LEU A 110 33.70 0.77 19.15
C LEU A 110 35.19 0.47 18.94
N GLN A 111 35.78 1.06 17.90
CA GLN A 111 37.17 0.90 17.55
C GLN A 111 37.88 2.24 17.55
N VAL A 112 39.14 2.24 17.98
CA VAL A 112 40.06 3.36 17.78
C VAL A 112 41.26 2.94 16.97
N ARG A 113 41.88 3.89 16.29
CA ARG A 113 43.06 3.67 15.46
C ARG A 113 44.31 4.18 16.17
N VAL A 114 45.16 3.25 16.59
CA VAL A 114 46.42 3.50 17.31
C VAL A 114 47.57 2.90 16.51
N ASP A 115 48.67 3.63 16.38
CA ASP A 115 49.88 3.22 15.64
C ASP A 115 49.59 2.67 14.23
N GLY A 116 48.60 3.25 13.55
CA GLY A 116 48.14 2.85 12.21
C GLY A 116 47.16 1.67 12.16
N GLY A 117 47.05 0.87 13.22
CA GLY A 117 46.13 -0.28 13.34
C GLY A 117 44.80 0.06 14.03
N TRP A 118 43.74 -0.71 13.77
CA TRP A 118 42.46 -0.58 14.48
C TRP A 118 42.40 -1.56 15.66
N ILE A 119 41.97 -1.08 16.82
CA ILE A 119 41.77 -1.89 18.03
C ILE A 119 40.34 -1.74 18.55
N ASP A 120 39.71 -2.87 18.90
CA ASP A 120 38.43 -2.88 19.63
C ASP A 120 38.64 -2.23 21.02
N VAL A 121 37.77 -1.29 21.37
CA VAL A 121 37.72 -0.63 22.69
C VAL A 121 36.62 -1.27 23.53
N VAL A 122 35.41 -1.35 23.00
CA VAL A 122 34.28 -2.02 23.64
C VAL A 122 33.41 -2.71 22.60
N ARG A 123 32.68 -3.74 23.03
CA ARG A 123 31.64 -4.42 22.25
C ARG A 123 30.26 -4.12 22.83
N TYR A 124 29.23 -4.26 22.02
CA TYR A 124 27.86 -4.00 22.43
C TYR A 124 26.89 -4.77 21.52
N SER A 125 25.72 -5.15 22.02
CA SER A 125 24.66 -5.70 21.17
C SER A 125 23.99 -4.62 20.34
N ASN A 126 23.17 -5.01 19.35
CA ASN A 126 22.37 -4.07 18.56
C ASN A 126 21.44 -3.21 19.43
N ALA A 127 21.19 -3.59 20.69
CA ALA A 127 20.44 -2.80 21.65
C ALA A 127 21.12 -1.46 22.00
N PHE A 128 22.46 -1.36 21.93
CA PHE A 128 23.20 -0.14 22.28
C PHE A 128 23.92 0.50 21.10
N ALA A 129 23.67 0.05 19.87
CA ALA A 129 24.42 0.51 18.71
C ALA A 129 24.26 2.02 18.43
N GLY A 130 23.07 2.58 18.60
CA GLY A 130 22.81 4.03 18.45
C GLY A 130 23.47 4.85 19.56
N ARG A 131 23.50 4.33 20.79
CA ARG A 131 24.23 4.89 21.93
C ARG A 131 25.71 5.02 21.58
N PHE A 132 26.36 3.90 21.21
CA PHE A 132 27.78 3.88 20.88
C PHE A 132 28.11 4.63 19.59
N HIS A 133 27.17 4.79 18.66
CA HIS A 133 27.35 5.64 17.48
C HIS A 133 27.51 7.12 17.87
N LYS A 134 26.58 7.67 18.67
CA LYS A 134 26.69 9.03 19.22
C LYS A 134 27.99 9.24 19.98
N VAL A 135 28.36 8.27 20.82
CA VAL A 135 29.61 8.29 21.59
C VAL A 135 30.82 8.34 20.67
N SER A 136 30.92 7.44 19.69
CA SER A 136 32.02 7.44 18.71
C SER A 136 32.19 8.79 18.03
N ARG A 137 31.09 9.50 17.76
CA ARG A 137 31.12 10.85 17.20
C ARG A 137 31.59 11.91 18.17
N ALA A 138 31.09 11.89 19.40
CA ALA A 138 31.48 12.84 20.43
C ALA A 138 32.97 12.68 20.79
N LEU A 139 33.48 11.44 20.79
CA LEU A 139 34.91 11.14 20.93
C LEU A 139 35.75 11.65 19.74
N GLU A 140 35.28 11.49 18.51
CA GLU A 140 35.99 11.99 17.32
C GLU A 140 36.00 13.53 17.28
N ARG A 141 34.87 14.19 17.60
CA ARG A 141 34.79 15.66 17.75
C ARG A 141 35.76 16.18 18.82
N HIS A 142 35.88 15.49 19.96
CA HIS A 142 36.84 15.86 21.01
C HIS A 142 38.29 15.66 20.56
N ARG A 143 38.61 14.56 19.86
CA ARG A 143 39.92 14.29 19.25
C ARG A 143 40.33 15.40 18.26
N GLU A 144 39.38 15.96 17.51
CA GLU A 144 39.64 16.98 16.49
C GLU A 144 39.84 18.41 17.03
N GLY A 145 39.84 18.58 18.36
CA GLY A 145 40.25 19.83 19.01
C GLY A 145 39.13 20.64 19.66
N ALA A 146 37.94 20.05 19.86
CA ALA A 146 36.87 20.70 20.61
C ALA A 146 37.25 20.86 22.10
N ALA A 147 37.76 22.03 22.46
CA ALA A 147 38.16 22.39 23.83
C ALA A 147 36.93 22.57 24.74
N GLY A 148 36.49 21.49 25.40
CA GLY A 148 35.36 21.50 26.31
C GLY A 148 35.00 20.10 26.83
N ASP A 149 33.91 20.04 27.61
CA ASP A 149 33.28 18.75 27.97
C ASP A 149 32.65 18.10 26.73
N ILE A 150 32.52 16.78 26.75
CA ILE A 150 32.05 16.00 25.60
C ILE A 150 30.51 16.06 25.54
N ALA A 151 29.99 16.99 24.74
CA ALA A 151 28.56 17.09 24.47
C ALA A 151 28.07 15.90 23.62
N ILE A 152 27.05 15.20 24.12
CA ILE A 152 26.34 14.14 23.39
C ILE A 152 24.92 14.63 23.10
N ASP A 153 24.56 14.67 21.82
CA ASP A 153 23.31 15.27 21.37
C ASP A 153 22.10 14.36 21.65
N GLY A 154 21.23 14.80 22.56
CA GLY A 154 19.99 14.09 22.96
C GLY A 154 20.21 12.85 23.84
N PRO A 155 19.13 12.12 24.19
CA PRO A 155 19.23 10.95 25.07
C PRO A 155 20.10 9.83 24.48
N LEU A 156 20.82 9.14 25.36
CA LEU A 156 21.76 8.06 25.02
C LEU A 156 21.04 6.80 24.52
N ASP A 157 19.89 6.47 25.10
CA ASP A 157 19.11 5.28 24.77
C ASP A 157 17.78 5.63 24.08
N PRO A 158 17.25 4.74 23.22
CA PRO A 158 15.90 4.87 22.70
C PRO A 158 14.87 4.73 23.85
N PRO A 159 13.74 5.46 23.77
CA PRO A 159 12.71 5.43 24.80
C PRO A 159 12.11 4.02 24.97
N ARG A 160 11.70 3.71 26.20
CA ARG A 160 10.99 2.48 26.54
C ARG A 160 9.59 2.80 27.00
N CYS A 161 8.64 1.93 26.67
CA CYS A 161 7.28 2.11 27.13
C CYS A 161 7.17 1.85 28.64
N PRO A 162 6.57 2.78 29.41
CA PRO A 162 6.52 2.72 30.88
C PRO A 162 5.71 1.54 31.44
N SER A 163 4.95 0.81 30.61
CA SER A 163 4.09 -0.30 31.04
C SER A 163 4.53 -1.68 30.58
N CYS A 164 5.25 -1.80 29.45
CA CYS A 164 5.68 -3.08 28.87
C CYS A 164 7.21 -3.27 28.83
N ASP A 165 7.98 -2.23 29.19
CA ASP A 165 9.43 -2.07 28.97
C ASP A 165 9.90 -2.36 27.51
N LEU A 166 8.95 -2.41 26.57
CA LEU A 166 9.27 -2.55 25.16
C LEU A 166 9.94 -1.27 24.68
N ARG A 167 11.11 -1.40 24.07
CA ARG A 167 11.80 -0.32 23.36
C ARG A 167 10.95 0.17 22.19
N LEU A 168 10.91 1.49 22.03
CA LEU A 168 10.15 2.20 20.99
C LEU A 168 11.15 2.85 20.01
N GLU A 169 10.76 3.11 18.76
CA GLU A 169 11.60 3.82 17.79
C GLU A 169 11.59 5.34 18.08
N THR A 170 10.46 5.87 18.56
CA THR A 170 10.29 7.26 19.04
C THR A 170 9.58 7.29 20.42
N ALA A 171 9.61 8.44 21.10
CA ALA A 171 8.95 8.60 22.39
C ALA A 171 7.41 8.62 22.27
N ASP A 172 6.92 8.92 21.07
CA ASP A 172 5.49 9.08 20.76
C ASP A 172 4.86 7.79 20.20
N ASP A 173 5.64 6.72 20.01
CA ASP A 173 5.14 5.43 19.50
C ASP A 173 4.25 4.72 20.55
N SER A 174 3.07 4.26 20.14
CA SER A 174 2.22 3.43 20.98
C SER A 174 2.79 1.99 21.13
N CYS A 175 3.08 1.51 22.35
CA CYS A 175 3.57 0.12 22.55
C CYS A 175 2.53 -0.91 22.00
N PRO A 176 2.85 -1.69 20.94
CA PRO A 176 1.92 -2.63 20.31
C PRO A 176 1.54 -3.82 21.19
N ARG A 177 2.24 -3.99 22.32
CA ARG A 177 1.96 -4.95 23.39
C ARG A 177 1.03 -4.39 24.48
N CYS A 178 0.96 -3.06 24.64
CA CYS A 178 0.15 -2.37 25.66
C CYS A 178 -1.17 -1.80 25.15
N LEU A 179 -1.44 -1.82 23.84
CA LEU A 179 -2.77 -1.51 23.28
C LEU A 179 -3.84 -2.37 23.98
N GLN A 180 -4.55 -1.76 24.94
CA GLN A 180 -5.47 -2.49 25.80
C GLN A 180 -6.74 -2.85 25.04
N LYS A 181 -7.27 -4.07 25.23
CA LYS A 181 -8.49 -4.54 24.54
C LYS A 181 -9.70 -3.60 24.72
N GLY A 182 -9.79 -2.90 25.85
CA GLY A 182 -10.83 -1.90 26.11
C GLY A 182 -10.66 -0.61 25.29
N GLN A 183 -9.43 -0.18 25.00
CA GLN A 183 -9.16 0.99 24.16
C GLN A 183 -9.52 0.73 22.70
N ILE A 184 -9.27 -0.50 22.21
CA ILE A 184 -9.70 -0.97 20.88
C ILE A 184 -11.22 -0.86 20.75
N LEU A 185 -11.97 -1.41 21.71
CA LEU A 185 -13.43 -1.36 21.71
C LEU A 185 -13.97 0.08 21.80
N ARG A 186 -13.33 0.95 22.58
CA ARG A 186 -13.68 2.38 22.66
C ARG A 186 -13.49 3.10 21.32
N ARG A 187 -12.32 2.96 20.68
CA ARG A 187 -12.03 3.58 19.37
C ARG A 187 -12.91 3.06 18.25
N VAL A 188 -13.23 1.76 18.25
CA VAL A 188 -14.27 1.22 17.36
C VAL A 188 -15.64 1.86 17.65
N GLY A 189 -15.99 2.07 18.92
CA GLY A 189 -17.19 2.82 19.31
C GLY A 189 -17.20 4.27 18.81
N GLU A 190 -16.07 4.97 18.86
CA GLU A 190 -15.89 6.32 18.33
C GLU A 190 -16.08 6.35 16.80
N LEU A 191 -15.53 5.38 16.06
CA LEU A 191 -15.77 5.20 14.62
C LEU A 191 -17.23 4.87 14.27
N LEU A 192 -17.97 4.23 15.19
CA LEU A 192 -19.39 3.89 15.02
C LEU A 192 -20.34 5.03 15.44
N ALA A 193 -19.85 6.08 16.10
CA ALA A 193 -20.68 7.17 16.63
C ALA A 193 -21.59 7.84 15.58
N PRO A 194 -21.16 8.08 14.31
CA PRO A 194 -22.04 8.63 13.26
C PRO A 194 -23.25 7.74 12.95
N TYR A 195 -23.12 6.42 13.12
CA TYR A 195 -24.15 5.42 12.83
C TYR A 195 -25.01 5.04 14.06
N SER A 196 -24.74 5.65 15.23
CA SER A 196 -25.38 5.36 16.51
C SER A 196 -26.90 5.32 16.46
N ARG A 197 -27.55 6.29 15.81
CA ARG A 197 -29.02 6.34 15.64
C ARG A 197 -29.57 5.11 14.90
N GLY A 198 -28.88 4.72 13.83
CA GLY A 198 -29.22 3.52 13.05
C GLY A 198 -29.00 2.24 13.86
N ALA A 199 -27.91 2.15 14.60
CA ALA A 199 -27.61 1.02 15.48
C ALA A 199 -28.63 0.87 16.63
N VAL A 200 -29.06 1.98 17.24
CA VAL A 200 -30.12 1.96 18.28
C VAL A 200 -31.45 1.50 17.68
N LEU A 201 -31.86 2.04 16.53
CA LEU A 201 -33.07 1.59 15.82
C LEU A 201 -32.99 0.09 15.48
N LEU A 202 -31.81 -0.39 15.08
CA LEU A 202 -31.56 -1.79 14.77
C LEU A 202 -31.72 -2.70 16.01
N VAL A 203 -31.18 -2.28 17.16
CA VAL A 203 -31.35 -2.98 18.45
C VAL A 203 -32.82 -3.01 18.89
N VAL A 204 -33.55 -1.91 18.74
CA VAL A 204 -34.99 -1.82 19.05
C VAL A 204 -35.81 -2.74 18.14
N LEU A 205 -35.58 -2.72 16.82
CA LEU A 205 -36.23 -3.63 15.87
C LEU A 205 -35.89 -5.10 16.13
N THR A 206 -34.64 -5.39 16.53
CA THR A 206 -34.21 -6.71 16.98
C THR A 206 -34.99 -7.17 18.22
N PHE A 207 -35.10 -6.33 19.25
CA PHE A 207 -35.83 -6.67 20.48
C PHE A 207 -37.32 -6.89 20.21
N LEU A 208 -37.94 -6.02 19.42
CA LEU A 208 -39.33 -6.16 18.98
C LEU A 208 -39.55 -7.45 18.18
N GLY A 209 -38.59 -7.84 17.35
CA GLY A 209 -38.58 -9.11 16.62
C GLY A 209 -38.58 -10.33 17.56
N VAL A 210 -37.71 -10.35 18.58
CA VAL A 210 -37.66 -11.43 19.58
C VAL A 210 -38.99 -11.54 20.34
N VAL A 211 -39.59 -10.42 20.74
CA VAL A 211 -40.90 -10.41 21.41
C VAL A 211 -42.00 -10.93 20.47
N ALA A 212 -41.98 -10.53 19.19
CA ALA A 212 -42.94 -11.01 18.19
C ALA A 212 -42.77 -12.51 17.86
N GLU A 213 -41.55 -13.05 17.91
CA GLU A 213 -41.29 -14.50 17.76
C GLU A 213 -41.89 -15.34 18.89
N LEU A 214 -42.16 -14.76 20.07
CA LEU A 214 -42.84 -15.47 21.15
C LEU A 214 -44.36 -15.66 20.90
N VAL A 215 -44.97 -14.93 19.96
CA VAL A 215 -46.43 -14.96 19.76
C VAL A 215 -46.94 -16.25 19.08
N PRO A 216 -46.33 -16.77 18.00
CA PRO A 216 -46.87 -17.92 17.28
C PRO A 216 -47.08 -19.20 18.11
N PRO A 217 -46.17 -19.63 19.02
CA PRO A 217 -46.43 -20.82 19.83
C PRO A 217 -47.63 -20.66 20.78
N LYS A 218 -47.90 -19.45 21.30
CA LYS A 218 -49.11 -19.19 22.11
C LYS A 218 -50.39 -19.15 21.30
N LEU A 219 -50.34 -18.66 20.04
CA LEU A 219 -51.46 -18.79 19.12
C LEU A 219 -51.72 -20.27 18.75
N GLN A 220 -50.67 -21.08 18.60
CA GLN A 220 -50.78 -22.53 18.41
C GLN A 220 -51.38 -23.22 19.64
N GLN A 221 -50.96 -22.87 20.86
CA GLN A 221 -51.61 -23.33 22.09
C GLN A 221 -53.11 -23.01 22.05
N TYR A 222 -53.47 -21.74 21.83
CA TYR A 222 -54.87 -21.29 21.82
C TYR A 222 -55.71 -22.03 20.78
N MET A 223 -55.17 -22.26 19.58
CA MET A 223 -55.81 -23.05 18.53
C MET A 223 -56.12 -24.48 18.99
N VAL A 224 -55.18 -25.14 19.69
CA VAL A 224 -55.39 -26.50 20.20
C VAL A 224 -56.37 -26.51 21.37
N ASP A 225 -56.15 -25.68 22.38
CA ASP A 225 -56.88 -25.67 23.66
C ASP A 225 -58.31 -25.11 23.58
N ARG A 226 -58.58 -24.17 22.66
CA ARG A 226 -59.87 -23.45 22.60
C ARG A 226 -60.66 -23.64 21.32
N ILE A 227 -60.04 -24.13 20.24
CA ILE A 227 -60.73 -24.34 18.95
C ILE A 227 -60.84 -25.82 18.62
N LEU A 228 -59.75 -26.58 18.73
CA LEU A 228 -59.75 -28.01 18.36
C LEU A 228 -60.33 -28.92 19.45
N SER A 229 -60.02 -28.67 20.72
CA SER A 229 -60.51 -29.48 21.86
C SER A 229 -61.86 -29.03 22.44
N ALA A 230 -62.35 -27.83 22.10
CA ALA A 230 -63.68 -27.36 22.54
C ALA A 230 -64.87 -28.12 21.90
N ARG A 231 -64.61 -29.16 21.10
CA ARG A 231 -65.62 -29.91 20.35
C ARG A 231 -66.15 -31.15 21.11
N THR A 232 -65.57 -31.51 22.25
CA THR A 232 -65.91 -32.76 22.97
C THR A 232 -66.87 -32.60 24.14
N ASP A 233 -66.93 -31.44 24.82
CA ASP A 233 -67.47 -31.38 26.20
C ASP A 233 -68.46 -30.23 26.53
N ASP A 234 -69.29 -29.76 25.60
CA ASP A 234 -70.43 -28.89 25.99
C ASP A 234 -71.67 -28.98 25.06
N PRO A 235 -72.81 -29.54 25.53
CA PRO A 235 -74.10 -29.50 24.82
C PRO A 235 -74.87 -28.18 24.95
N GLY A 236 -74.40 -27.19 25.71
CA GLY A 236 -75.22 -26.03 26.10
C GLY A 236 -74.46 -24.78 26.57
N GLY A 237 -73.47 -24.30 25.81
CA GLY A 237 -72.69 -23.10 26.15
C GLY A 237 -72.57 -22.10 24.99
N THR A 238 -73.05 -20.86 25.22
CA THR A 238 -72.86 -19.59 24.48
C THR A 238 -72.16 -19.61 23.10
N ALA A 239 -72.80 -18.97 22.11
CA ALA A 239 -72.32 -18.80 20.74
C ALA A 239 -70.87 -18.28 20.62
N LEU A 240 -69.92 -19.22 20.52
CA LEU A 240 -68.64 -19.00 19.86
C LEU A 240 -68.90 -18.59 18.40
N PRO A 241 -68.00 -17.80 17.77
CA PRO A 241 -68.01 -17.67 16.31
C PRO A 241 -67.99 -19.07 15.68
N ASP A 242 -68.69 -19.29 14.55
CA ASP A 242 -68.66 -20.56 13.80
C ASP A 242 -67.22 -21.07 13.78
N PHE A 243 -67.00 -22.33 14.16
CA PHE A 243 -65.68 -22.96 14.27
C PHE A 243 -64.75 -22.60 13.09
N ARG A 244 -65.32 -22.50 11.88
CA ARG A 244 -64.63 -22.08 10.66
C ARG A 244 -64.08 -20.65 10.77
N THR A 245 -64.88 -19.70 11.27
CA THR A 245 -64.49 -18.30 11.48
C THR A 245 -63.48 -18.14 12.62
N ALA A 246 -63.63 -18.84 13.75
CA ALA A 246 -62.66 -18.81 14.84
C ALA A 246 -61.30 -19.37 14.42
N LEU A 247 -61.29 -20.52 13.72
CA LEU A 247 -60.08 -21.12 13.16
C LEU A 247 -59.45 -20.20 12.10
N LEU A 248 -60.26 -19.62 11.20
CA LEU A 248 -59.79 -18.68 10.18
C LEU A 248 -59.14 -17.45 10.81
N LEU A 249 -59.71 -16.87 11.87
CA LEU A 249 -59.13 -15.71 12.57
C LEU A 249 -57.77 -16.03 13.19
N VAL A 250 -57.60 -17.21 13.81
CA VAL A 250 -56.29 -17.61 14.39
C VAL A 250 -55.28 -17.95 13.29
N VAL A 251 -55.69 -18.58 12.20
CA VAL A 251 -54.81 -18.84 11.03
C VAL A 251 -54.42 -17.53 10.35
N LEU A 252 -55.33 -16.56 10.21
CA LEU A 252 -55.03 -15.21 9.71
C LEU A 252 -54.10 -14.44 10.66
N ALA A 253 -54.28 -14.56 11.98
CA ALA A 253 -53.36 -13.96 12.97
C ALA A 253 -51.96 -14.57 12.90
N LEU A 254 -51.85 -15.90 12.73
CA LEU A 254 -50.58 -16.60 12.51
C LEU A 254 -49.94 -16.16 11.18
N ALA A 255 -50.69 -16.11 10.09
CA ALA A 255 -50.22 -15.64 8.79
C ALA A 255 -49.74 -14.18 8.86
N PHE A 256 -50.52 -13.30 9.48
CA PHE A 256 -50.15 -11.90 9.72
C PHE A 256 -48.89 -11.78 10.57
N SER A 257 -48.75 -12.54 11.66
CA SER A 257 -47.52 -12.54 12.47
C SER A 257 -46.29 -12.98 11.67
N ARG A 258 -46.44 -13.95 10.76
CA ARG A 258 -45.35 -14.42 9.88
C ARG A 258 -44.98 -13.37 8.84
N VAL A 259 -45.97 -12.70 8.23
CA VAL A 259 -45.74 -11.59 7.30
C VAL A 259 -45.07 -10.41 8.01
N LEU A 260 -45.54 -10.05 9.20
CA LEU A 260 -44.96 -8.97 10.02
C LEU A 260 -43.51 -9.28 10.44
N LEU A 261 -43.24 -10.49 10.95
CA LEU A 261 -41.88 -10.94 11.28
C LEU A 261 -40.96 -10.91 10.06
N SER A 262 -41.45 -11.35 8.89
CA SER A 262 -40.70 -11.29 7.64
C SER A 262 -40.41 -9.84 7.21
N ALA A 263 -41.40 -8.95 7.27
CA ALA A 263 -41.25 -7.54 6.94
C ALA A 263 -40.26 -6.82 7.88
N VAL A 264 -40.34 -7.07 9.20
CA VAL A 264 -39.36 -6.57 10.19
C VAL A 264 -37.98 -7.17 9.93
N GLY A 265 -37.89 -8.46 9.57
CA GLY A 265 -36.64 -9.11 9.17
C GLY A 265 -35.98 -8.46 7.95
N VAL A 266 -36.76 -8.17 6.90
CA VAL A 266 -36.28 -7.46 5.68
C VAL A 266 -35.87 -6.02 6.00
N LEU A 267 -36.63 -5.29 6.81
CA LEU A 267 -36.29 -3.92 7.22
C LEU A 267 -35.00 -3.89 8.04
N LYS A 268 -34.88 -4.77 9.05
CA LYS A 268 -33.68 -4.97 9.86
C LYS A 268 -32.47 -5.33 8.99
N GLY A 269 -32.65 -6.26 8.05
CA GLY A 269 -31.60 -6.68 7.11
C GLY A 269 -31.11 -5.51 6.26
N ARG A 270 -32.02 -4.78 5.61
CA ARG A 270 -31.68 -3.60 4.77
C ARG A 270 -30.97 -2.50 5.57
N LEU A 271 -31.47 -2.18 6.77
CA LEU A 271 -30.87 -1.17 7.65
C LEU A 271 -29.45 -1.58 8.07
N ALA A 272 -29.24 -2.85 8.42
CA ALA A 272 -27.94 -3.38 8.78
C ALA A 272 -26.95 -3.42 7.62
N THR A 273 -27.39 -3.82 6.43
CA THR A 273 -26.54 -3.76 5.23
C THR A 273 -26.11 -2.31 4.96
N ALA A 274 -27.04 -1.34 5.01
CA ALA A 274 -26.72 0.07 4.79
C ALA A 274 -25.73 0.65 5.83
N ILE A 275 -25.91 0.32 7.11
CA ILE A 275 -24.97 0.72 8.17
C ILE A 275 -23.61 0.03 7.98
N GLY A 276 -23.59 -1.27 7.74
CA GLY A 276 -22.36 -2.07 7.61
C GLY A 276 -21.54 -1.74 6.37
N THR A 277 -22.16 -1.45 5.22
CA THR A 277 -21.43 -0.99 4.03
C THR A 277 -20.93 0.44 4.21
N GLY A 278 -21.71 1.32 4.85
CA GLY A 278 -21.28 2.68 5.19
C GLY A 278 -20.02 2.69 6.07
N ILE A 279 -20.03 1.97 7.19
CA ILE A 279 -18.87 1.84 8.08
C ILE A 279 -17.65 1.31 7.34
N THR A 280 -17.82 0.27 6.51
CA THR A 280 -16.72 -0.32 5.75
C THR A 280 -16.15 0.66 4.72
N ALA A 281 -16.98 1.48 4.08
CA ALA A 281 -16.54 2.51 3.14
C ALA A 281 -15.75 3.62 3.84
N THR A 282 -16.27 4.20 4.92
CA THR A 282 -15.57 5.23 5.72
C THR A 282 -14.26 4.71 6.30
N LEU A 283 -14.22 3.45 6.74
CA LEU A 283 -13.00 2.82 7.24
C LEU A 283 -11.97 2.61 6.13
N ARG A 284 -12.38 2.12 4.95
CA ARG A 284 -11.47 1.95 3.80
C ARG A 284 -10.89 3.29 3.35
N ASP A 285 -11.68 4.36 3.33
CA ASP A 285 -11.20 5.72 3.06
C ASP A 285 -10.15 6.17 4.10
N ALA A 286 -10.44 6.01 5.40
CA ALA A 286 -9.50 6.36 6.46
C ALA A 286 -8.19 5.55 6.39
N MET A 287 -8.26 4.24 6.07
CA MET A 287 -7.08 3.39 5.90
C MET A 287 -6.25 3.76 4.65
N VAL A 288 -6.89 4.11 3.54
CA VAL A 288 -6.20 4.55 2.31
C VAL A 288 -5.56 5.92 2.49
N ARG A 289 -6.28 6.86 3.09
CA ARG A 289 -5.76 8.18 3.48
C ARG A 289 -4.53 8.04 4.38
N LYS A 290 -4.63 7.20 5.42
CA LYS A 290 -3.49 6.92 6.31
C LYS A 290 -2.30 6.33 5.57
N LEU A 291 -2.52 5.36 4.67
CA LEU A 291 -1.44 4.79 3.84
C LEU A 291 -0.73 5.89 3.03
N GLN A 292 -1.47 6.83 2.45
CA GLN A 292 -0.89 7.97 1.70
C GLN A 292 -0.08 8.93 2.58
N GLU A 293 -0.38 9.03 3.88
CA GLU A 293 0.39 9.81 4.87
C GLU A 293 1.68 9.12 5.34
N LEU A 294 1.79 7.79 5.21
CA LEU A 294 2.95 7.05 5.70
C LEU A 294 4.19 7.24 4.79
N SER A 295 5.34 7.46 5.43
CA SER A 295 6.65 7.62 4.77
C SER A 295 7.04 6.40 3.92
N VAL A 296 7.84 6.61 2.86
CA VAL A 296 8.35 5.54 1.96
C VAL A 296 9.00 4.38 2.73
N ALA A 297 9.73 4.67 3.81
CA ALA A 297 10.32 3.68 4.71
C ALA A 297 9.35 2.60 5.23
N TYR A 298 8.06 2.93 5.38
CA TYR A 298 7.03 1.98 5.80
C TYR A 298 6.78 0.93 4.69
N TYR A 299 6.81 1.35 3.43
CA TYR A 299 6.66 0.49 2.26
C TYR A 299 7.90 -0.36 2.00
N ASP A 300 9.10 0.15 2.26
CA ASP A 300 10.35 -0.64 2.17
C ASP A 300 10.36 -1.81 3.16
N ARG A 301 9.74 -1.64 4.34
CA ARG A 301 9.67 -2.65 5.40
C ARG A 301 8.45 -3.58 5.29
N HIS A 302 7.44 -3.27 4.47
CA HIS A 302 6.16 -4.00 4.44
C HIS A 302 5.70 -4.35 3.02
N GLN A 303 5.31 -5.62 2.82
CA GLN A 303 4.78 -6.07 1.52
C GLN A 303 3.45 -5.40 1.18
N VAL A 304 3.39 -4.70 0.03
CA VAL A 304 2.19 -4.03 -0.49
C VAL A 304 0.97 -4.96 -0.56
N GLY A 305 1.16 -6.23 -0.94
CA GLY A 305 0.08 -7.24 -0.95
C GLY A 305 -0.55 -7.49 0.42
N SER A 306 0.22 -7.36 1.52
CA SER A 306 -0.32 -7.41 2.88
C SER A 306 -1.19 -6.20 3.17
N MET A 307 -0.80 -5.00 2.72
CA MET A 307 -1.58 -3.78 2.88
C MET A 307 -2.91 -3.85 2.11
N ILE A 308 -2.88 -4.32 0.86
CA ILE A 308 -4.08 -4.58 0.06
C ILE A 308 -5.02 -5.55 0.78
N SER A 309 -4.48 -6.65 1.34
CA SER A 309 -5.28 -7.61 2.12
C SER A 309 -5.88 -6.99 3.39
N ARG A 310 -5.15 -6.12 4.10
CA ARG A 310 -5.70 -5.37 5.26
C ARG A 310 -6.85 -4.45 4.84
N VAL A 311 -6.66 -3.63 3.80
CA VAL A 311 -7.70 -2.69 3.33
C VAL A 311 -8.90 -3.44 2.75
N ALA A 312 -8.70 -4.52 2.00
CA ALA A 312 -9.77 -5.30 1.41
C ALA A 312 -10.53 -6.13 2.46
N HIS A 313 -9.83 -6.97 3.22
CA HIS A 313 -10.46 -8.02 4.03
C HIS A 313 -10.53 -7.69 5.53
N ASP A 314 -9.51 -7.07 6.14
CA ASP A 314 -9.59 -6.71 7.56
C ASP A 314 -10.62 -5.59 7.83
N SER A 315 -10.97 -4.78 6.82
CA SER A 315 -12.07 -3.81 6.92
C SER A 315 -13.46 -4.46 6.97
N GLU A 316 -13.63 -5.65 6.38
CA GLU A 316 -14.90 -6.41 6.40
C GLU A 316 -15.20 -6.99 7.79
N VAL A 317 -14.18 -7.13 8.64
CA VAL A 317 -14.32 -7.59 10.01
C VAL A 317 -15.26 -6.66 10.83
N LEU A 318 -15.26 -5.36 10.53
CA LEU A 318 -16.18 -4.39 11.14
C LEU A 318 -17.61 -4.45 10.55
N HIS A 319 -17.79 -4.89 9.30
CA HIS A 319 -19.11 -5.24 8.78
C HIS A 319 -19.73 -6.41 9.59
N GLY A 320 -18.90 -7.39 9.95
CA GLY A 320 -19.29 -8.52 10.80
C GLY A 320 -19.85 -8.12 12.17
N LEU A 321 -19.50 -6.94 12.69
CA LEU A 321 -20.05 -6.39 13.94
C LEU A 321 -21.50 -5.90 13.77
N VAL A 322 -21.87 -5.38 12.60
CA VAL A 322 -23.26 -4.96 12.34
C VAL A 322 -24.17 -6.18 12.17
N HIS A 323 -23.70 -7.22 11.50
CA HIS A 323 -24.37 -8.52 11.44
C HIS A 323 -24.56 -9.15 12.84
N GLN A 324 -23.59 -8.96 13.73
CA GLN A 324 -23.66 -9.39 15.11
C GLN A 324 -24.79 -8.70 15.91
N PHE A 325 -25.17 -7.46 15.57
CA PHE A 325 -26.32 -6.78 16.19
C PHE A 325 -27.71 -7.17 15.60
N THR A 326 -27.77 -7.76 14.39
CA THR A 326 -29.04 -8.20 13.78
C THR A 326 -29.43 -9.64 14.00
N GLY A 327 -28.45 -10.55 14.09
CA GLY A 327 -28.69 -12.00 14.18
C GLY A 327 -27.68 -12.74 15.08
N GLY A 328 -26.79 -12.00 15.72
CA GLY A 328 -25.68 -12.56 16.48
C GLY A 328 -25.96 -12.82 17.96
N PHE A 329 -24.88 -13.10 18.70
CA PHE A 329 -24.90 -13.54 20.10
C PHE A 329 -25.67 -12.63 21.06
N LEU A 330 -25.75 -11.31 20.82
CA LEU A 330 -26.55 -10.42 21.68
C LEU A 330 -28.05 -10.73 21.57
N LEU A 331 -28.55 -10.91 20.34
CA LEU A 331 -29.93 -11.35 20.08
C LEU A 331 -30.15 -12.74 20.68
N GLN A 332 -29.22 -13.67 20.46
CA GLN A 332 -29.30 -15.05 20.97
C GLN A 332 -29.41 -15.10 22.51
N ILE A 333 -28.68 -14.24 23.24
CA ILE A 333 -28.79 -14.12 24.70
C ILE A 333 -30.17 -13.56 25.10
N VAL A 334 -30.64 -12.49 24.46
CA VAL A 334 -31.98 -11.93 24.73
C VAL A 334 -33.08 -12.96 24.45
N GLN A 335 -32.98 -13.71 23.35
CA GLN A 335 -33.90 -14.77 22.97
C GLN A 335 -33.86 -15.93 23.99
N LEU A 336 -32.68 -16.36 24.43
CA LEU A 336 -32.52 -17.40 25.45
C LEU A 336 -33.18 -17.00 26.78
N VAL A 337 -33.01 -15.74 27.22
CA VAL A 337 -33.63 -15.21 28.44
C VAL A 337 -35.15 -15.10 28.27
N ALA A 338 -35.63 -14.57 27.14
CA ALA A 338 -37.06 -14.36 26.90
C ALA A 338 -37.82 -15.69 26.73
N VAL A 339 -37.28 -16.63 25.96
CA VAL A 339 -37.85 -17.98 25.78
C VAL A 339 -37.73 -18.78 27.08
N GLY A 340 -36.61 -18.68 27.81
CA GLY A 340 -36.43 -19.33 29.11
C GLY A 340 -37.46 -18.87 30.15
N GLY A 341 -37.69 -17.56 30.25
CA GLY A 341 -38.76 -17.00 31.08
C GLY A 341 -40.16 -17.50 30.66
N MET A 342 -40.39 -17.66 29.37
CA MET A 342 -41.65 -18.17 28.83
C MET A 342 -41.88 -19.67 29.14
N LEU A 343 -40.84 -20.50 29.09
CA LEU A 343 -40.90 -21.91 29.50
C LEU A 343 -41.25 -22.04 30.99
N VAL A 344 -40.60 -21.25 31.85
CA VAL A 344 -40.90 -21.21 33.29
C VAL A 344 -42.33 -20.72 33.55
N TRP A 345 -42.82 -19.72 32.81
CA TRP A 345 -44.19 -19.23 32.94
C TRP A 345 -45.26 -20.24 32.53
N ILE A 346 -44.98 -21.10 31.55
CA ILE A 346 -45.92 -22.15 31.09
C ILE A 346 -46.00 -23.28 32.11
N ASN A 347 -44.86 -23.84 32.51
CA ASN A 347 -44.80 -24.92 33.49
C ASN A 347 -43.40 -24.96 34.16
N PRO A 348 -43.26 -24.51 35.43
CA PRO A 348 -41.97 -24.47 36.12
C PRO A 348 -41.31 -25.85 36.31
N LYS A 349 -42.12 -26.90 36.50
CA LYS A 349 -41.67 -28.28 36.70
C LYS A 349 -41.06 -28.86 35.42
N LEU A 350 -41.73 -28.70 34.28
CA LEU A 350 -41.17 -29.09 32.97
C LEU A 350 -39.94 -28.23 32.62
N ALA A 351 -39.95 -26.94 32.91
CA ALA A 351 -38.79 -26.06 32.70
C ALA A 351 -37.56 -26.52 33.51
N LEU A 352 -37.75 -26.99 34.76
CA LEU A 352 -36.67 -27.58 35.56
C LEU A 352 -36.11 -28.87 34.91
N TYR A 353 -36.96 -29.73 34.36
CA TYR A 353 -36.51 -30.95 33.68
C TYR A 353 -35.79 -30.68 32.34
N THR A 354 -36.12 -29.60 31.63
CA THR A 354 -35.35 -29.20 30.42
C THR A 354 -33.92 -28.74 30.71
N LEU A 355 -33.57 -28.50 31.97
CA LEU A 355 -32.20 -28.22 32.40
C LEU A 355 -31.34 -29.48 32.59
N ILE A 356 -31.94 -30.69 32.64
CA ILE A 356 -31.17 -31.95 32.84
C ILE A 356 -30.09 -32.17 31.77
N PRO A 357 -30.30 -31.89 30.47
CA PRO A 357 -29.24 -31.99 29.46
C PRO A 357 -28.20 -30.85 29.50
N VAL A 358 -28.47 -29.74 30.18
CA VAL A 358 -27.62 -28.52 30.11
C VAL A 358 -26.20 -28.74 30.64
N PRO A 359 -25.96 -29.44 31.77
CA PRO A 359 -24.60 -29.78 32.20
C PRO A 359 -23.77 -30.53 31.13
N LEU A 360 -24.42 -31.39 30.34
CA LEU A 360 -23.78 -32.14 29.25
C LEU A 360 -23.43 -31.23 28.07
N VAL A 361 -24.30 -30.26 27.74
CA VAL A 361 -24.04 -29.21 26.74
C VAL A 361 -22.87 -28.31 27.18
N VAL A 362 -22.84 -27.89 28.45
CA VAL A 362 -21.77 -27.06 29.02
C VAL A 362 -20.43 -27.80 28.99
N LEU A 363 -20.41 -29.08 29.39
CA LEU A 363 -19.20 -29.92 29.34
C LEU A 363 -18.71 -30.11 27.90
N GLY A 364 -19.61 -30.42 26.96
CA GLY A 364 -19.27 -30.54 25.54
C GLY A 364 -18.69 -29.25 24.97
N SER A 365 -19.32 -28.10 25.28
CA SER A 365 -18.87 -26.77 24.88
C SER A 365 -17.48 -26.44 25.44
N TRP A 366 -17.21 -26.79 26.70
CA TRP A 366 -15.90 -26.58 27.33
C TRP A 366 -14.80 -27.45 26.70
N ILE A 367 -15.09 -28.73 26.42
CA ILE A 367 -14.15 -29.63 25.73
C ILE A 367 -13.83 -29.07 24.33
N PHE A 368 -14.85 -28.64 23.59
CA PHE A 368 -14.70 -28.02 22.28
C PHE A 368 -13.81 -26.76 22.34
N TRP A 369 -14.10 -25.85 23.28
CA TRP A 369 -13.33 -24.63 23.48
C TRP A 369 -11.88 -24.88 23.91
N LYS A 370 -11.61 -25.94 24.69
CA LYS A 370 -10.24 -26.27 25.10
C LYS A 370 -9.39 -26.90 23.98
N HIS A 371 -9.99 -27.72 23.10
CA HIS A 371 -9.23 -28.57 22.17
C HIS A 371 -9.33 -28.19 20.69
N VAL A 372 -10.47 -27.63 20.26
CA VAL A 372 -10.75 -27.31 18.85
C VAL A 372 -10.38 -25.87 18.53
N TYR A 373 -10.77 -24.97 19.43
CA TYR A 373 -10.56 -23.54 19.29
C TYR A 373 -9.10 -23.13 18.99
N PRO A 374 -8.06 -23.64 19.69
CA PRO A 374 -6.67 -23.28 19.38
C PRO A 374 -6.21 -23.69 17.98
N LYS A 375 -6.89 -24.67 17.35
CA LYS A 375 -6.53 -25.16 16.01
C LYS A 375 -7.13 -24.33 14.87
N HIS A 376 -8.15 -23.50 15.13
CA HIS A 376 -8.60 -22.49 14.15
C HIS A 376 -7.48 -21.50 13.78
N TYR A 377 -6.56 -21.21 14.71
CA TYR A 377 -5.37 -20.41 14.39
C TYR A 377 -4.47 -21.10 13.35
N ARG A 378 -4.30 -22.43 13.42
CA ARG A 378 -3.51 -23.20 12.44
C ARG A 378 -4.17 -23.23 11.06
N LEU A 379 -5.51 -23.30 11.02
CA LEU A 379 -6.28 -23.16 9.78
C LEU A 379 -6.07 -21.78 9.12
N TRP A 380 -6.10 -20.70 9.91
CA TRP A 380 -5.84 -19.34 9.43
C TRP A 380 -4.38 -19.16 8.96
N ASP A 381 -3.40 -19.61 9.74
CA ASP A 381 -1.97 -19.57 9.42
C ASP A 381 -1.64 -20.34 8.13
N ALA A 382 -2.20 -21.54 7.95
CA ALA A 382 -2.07 -22.31 6.71
C ALA A 382 -2.65 -21.56 5.50
N SER A 383 -3.82 -20.92 5.65
CA SER A 383 -4.45 -20.12 4.60
C SER A 383 -3.62 -18.89 4.23
N SER A 384 -3.06 -18.20 5.23
CA SER A 384 -2.19 -17.04 5.02
C SER A 384 -0.89 -17.44 4.31
N LYS A 385 -0.28 -18.56 4.70
CA LYS A 385 0.94 -19.11 4.07
C LYS A 385 0.71 -19.52 2.62
N GLN A 386 -0.43 -20.14 2.31
CA GLN A 386 -0.78 -20.47 0.91
C GLN A 386 -0.91 -19.19 0.06
N MET A 387 -1.62 -18.16 0.56
CA MET A 387 -1.78 -16.89 -0.14
C MET A 387 -0.43 -16.17 -0.35
N SER A 388 0.44 -16.18 0.66
CA SER A 388 1.79 -15.62 0.55
C SER A 388 2.66 -16.35 -0.50
N ARG A 389 2.62 -17.69 -0.54
CA ARG A 389 3.28 -18.48 -1.59
C ARG A 389 2.76 -18.13 -2.99
N LEU A 390 1.43 -18.05 -3.15
CA LEU A 390 0.80 -17.69 -4.43
C LEU A 390 1.20 -16.28 -4.88
N SER A 391 1.13 -15.29 -3.99
CA SER A 391 1.53 -13.91 -4.28
C SER A 391 3.00 -13.83 -4.69
N GLY A 392 3.91 -14.52 -3.98
CA GLY A 392 5.33 -14.57 -4.33
C GLY A 392 5.58 -15.22 -5.70
N MET A 393 4.92 -16.34 -5.99
CA MET A 393 5.02 -17.04 -7.29
C MET A 393 4.52 -16.17 -8.45
N LEU A 394 3.41 -15.46 -8.28
CA LEU A 394 2.85 -14.58 -9.32
C LEU A 394 3.71 -13.32 -9.52
N SER A 395 4.20 -12.69 -8.44
CA SER A 395 5.16 -11.58 -8.55
C SER A 395 6.47 -11.99 -9.22
N GLY A 396 6.91 -13.23 -8.99
CA GLY A 396 8.10 -13.84 -9.59
C GLY A 396 7.86 -14.57 -10.91
N ILE A 397 6.69 -14.46 -11.55
CA ILE A 397 6.28 -15.38 -12.64
C ILE A 397 7.26 -15.41 -13.82
N ARG A 398 7.89 -14.28 -14.15
CA ARG A 398 8.94 -14.21 -15.19
C ARG A 398 10.17 -15.06 -14.85
N VAL A 399 10.56 -15.10 -13.57
CA VAL A 399 11.67 -15.94 -13.08
C VAL A 399 11.28 -17.42 -13.14
N VAL A 400 10.06 -17.76 -12.68
CA VAL A 400 9.55 -19.15 -12.75
C VAL A 400 9.55 -19.65 -14.20
N LYS A 401 9.09 -18.82 -15.15
CA LYS A 401 9.12 -19.12 -16.59
C LYS A 401 10.53 -19.19 -17.17
N ALA A 402 11.39 -18.22 -16.87
CA ALA A 402 12.76 -18.18 -17.42
C ALA A 402 13.62 -19.38 -17.01
N PHE A 403 13.39 -19.92 -15.80
CA PHE A 403 14.10 -21.10 -15.29
C PHE A 403 13.28 -22.41 -15.41
N ALA A 404 12.16 -22.41 -16.14
CA ALA A 404 11.26 -23.56 -16.34
C ALA A 404 10.87 -24.28 -15.02
N GLN A 405 10.63 -23.52 -13.95
CA GLN A 405 10.36 -24.04 -12.60
C GLN A 405 8.85 -24.18 -12.30
N GLU A 406 7.95 -24.09 -13.29
CA GLU A 406 6.51 -24.24 -13.06
C GLU A 406 6.13 -25.54 -12.33
N PRO A 407 6.68 -26.73 -12.66
CA PRO A 407 6.34 -27.96 -11.94
C PRO A 407 6.78 -27.92 -10.46
N ARG A 408 7.90 -27.25 -10.16
CA ARG A 408 8.42 -27.09 -8.80
C ARG A 408 7.52 -26.17 -7.98
N GLU A 409 7.15 -25.02 -8.51
CA GLU A 409 6.28 -24.08 -7.81
C GLU A 409 4.84 -24.59 -7.72
N GLN A 410 4.34 -25.33 -8.73
CA GLN A 410 3.09 -26.07 -8.65
C GLN A 410 3.13 -27.11 -7.51
N GLY A 411 4.21 -27.87 -7.35
CA GLY A 411 4.41 -28.80 -6.24
C GLY A 411 4.41 -28.11 -4.87
N ARG A 412 5.11 -26.98 -4.73
CA ARG A 412 5.12 -26.16 -3.51
C ARG A 412 3.74 -25.55 -3.21
N PHE A 413 2.99 -25.14 -4.22
CA PHE A 413 1.62 -24.68 -4.02
C PHE A 413 0.71 -25.83 -3.58
N HIS A 414 0.82 -26.99 -4.22
CA HIS A 414 0.07 -28.21 -3.90
C HIS A 414 0.31 -28.64 -2.44
N GLU A 415 1.57 -28.70 -1.98
CA GLU A 415 1.92 -28.97 -0.58
C GLU A 415 1.18 -28.01 0.39
N SER A 416 1.20 -26.71 0.13
CA SER A 416 0.48 -25.73 0.97
C SER A 416 -1.04 -25.86 0.90
N SER A 417 -1.57 -26.25 -0.26
CA SER A 417 -3.00 -26.50 -0.45
C SER A 417 -3.45 -27.75 0.29
N ASP A 418 -2.64 -28.81 0.31
CA ASP A 418 -2.91 -30.04 1.03
C ASP A 418 -2.79 -29.86 2.54
N HIS A 419 -1.81 -29.08 3.01
CA HIS A 419 -1.72 -28.69 4.43
C HIS A 419 -2.96 -27.87 4.85
N LEU A 420 -3.42 -26.92 4.03
CA LEU A 420 -4.68 -26.22 4.29
C LEU A 420 -5.89 -27.17 4.27
N ARG A 421 -5.94 -28.11 3.31
CA ARG A 421 -7.01 -29.13 3.22
C ARG A 421 -7.07 -29.97 4.50
N GLN A 422 -5.93 -30.44 5.00
CA GLN A 422 -5.84 -31.24 6.22
C GLN A 422 -6.37 -30.48 7.45
N TRP A 423 -5.95 -29.22 7.67
CA TRP A 423 -6.48 -28.42 8.78
C TRP A 423 -7.98 -28.12 8.63
N ARG A 424 -8.44 -27.82 7.40
CA ARG A 424 -9.86 -27.56 7.14
C ARG A 424 -10.71 -28.80 7.38
N GLN A 425 -10.28 -29.96 6.87
CA GLN A 425 -10.94 -31.26 7.12
C GLN A 425 -10.96 -31.59 8.62
N TRP A 426 -9.85 -31.38 9.34
CA TRP A 426 -9.80 -31.63 10.79
C TRP A 426 -10.79 -30.74 11.56
N VAL A 427 -10.83 -29.44 11.25
CA VAL A 427 -11.76 -28.48 11.89
C VAL A 427 -13.21 -28.83 11.54
N GLU A 428 -13.55 -29.00 10.26
CA GLU A 428 -14.94 -29.26 9.84
C GLU A 428 -15.46 -30.62 10.27
N HIS A 429 -14.63 -31.66 10.26
CA HIS A 429 -15.01 -32.97 10.81
C HIS A 429 -15.30 -32.85 12.31
N THR A 430 -14.42 -32.20 13.07
CA THR A 430 -14.62 -32.00 14.51
C THR A 430 -15.86 -31.15 14.81
N ASN A 431 -16.13 -30.12 14.01
CA ASN A 431 -17.33 -29.29 14.10
C ASN A 431 -18.62 -30.09 13.79
N THR A 432 -18.58 -30.94 12.76
CA THR A 432 -19.69 -31.82 12.38
C THR A 432 -19.99 -32.86 13.46
N THR A 433 -18.95 -33.52 14.00
CA THR A 433 -19.08 -34.46 15.12
C THR A 433 -19.62 -33.77 16.37
N TYR A 434 -19.16 -32.55 16.67
CA TYR A 434 -19.68 -31.76 17.78
C TYR A 434 -21.16 -31.40 17.60
N ALA A 435 -21.56 -30.90 16.43
CA ALA A 435 -22.94 -30.56 16.11
C ALA A 435 -23.88 -31.77 16.21
N ALA A 436 -23.50 -32.91 15.62
CA ALA A 436 -24.26 -34.17 15.73
C ALA A 436 -24.38 -34.64 17.19
N SER A 437 -23.30 -34.54 17.97
CA SER A 437 -23.30 -34.89 19.39
C SER A 437 -24.27 -34.00 20.19
N MET A 438 -24.21 -32.68 19.98
CA MET A 438 -25.12 -31.73 20.64
C MET A 438 -26.58 -31.94 20.21
N GLN A 439 -26.85 -32.30 18.95
CA GLN A 439 -28.21 -32.61 18.48
C GLN A 439 -28.82 -33.82 19.23
N ILE A 440 -28.01 -34.84 19.57
CA ILE A 440 -28.46 -35.96 20.41
C ILE A 440 -28.81 -35.47 21.84
N VAL A 441 -27.98 -34.59 22.42
CA VAL A 441 -28.22 -34.01 23.75
C VAL A 441 -29.50 -33.17 23.78
N PHE A 442 -29.74 -32.35 22.76
CA PHE A 442 -30.99 -31.57 22.64
C PHE A 442 -32.22 -32.46 22.40
N SER A 443 -32.06 -33.55 21.63
CA SER A 443 -33.14 -34.52 21.42
C SER A 443 -33.55 -35.21 22.73
N LEU A 444 -32.60 -35.50 23.64
CA LEU A 444 -32.91 -36.04 24.96
C LEU A 444 -33.79 -35.09 25.79
N GLY A 445 -33.55 -33.77 25.72
CA GLY A 445 -34.42 -32.76 26.33
C GLY A 445 -35.85 -32.81 25.80
N GLY A 446 -36.00 -32.96 24.48
CA GLY A 446 -37.31 -33.16 23.84
C GLY A 446 -38.01 -34.45 24.28
N LEU A 447 -37.27 -35.56 24.40
CA LEU A 447 -37.81 -36.85 24.86
C LEU A 447 -38.27 -36.80 26.33
N ILE A 448 -37.52 -36.12 27.21
CA ILE A 448 -37.92 -35.90 28.62
C ILE A 448 -39.24 -35.14 28.67
N VAL A 449 -39.41 -34.10 27.86
CA VAL A 449 -40.65 -33.31 27.79
C VAL A 449 -41.80 -34.10 27.18
N TRP A 450 -41.56 -34.92 26.16
CA TRP A 450 -42.59 -35.81 25.61
C TRP A 450 -43.09 -36.82 26.65
N TYR A 451 -42.20 -37.43 27.42
CA TYR A 451 -42.57 -38.40 28.45
C TYR A 451 -43.28 -37.74 29.65
N VAL A 452 -42.63 -36.76 30.30
CA VAL A 452 -43.18 -36.11 31.50
C VAL A 452 -44.39 -35.26 31.15
N GLY A 453 -44.30 -34.46 30.08
CA GLY A 453 -45.38 -33.60 29.62
C GLY A 453 -46.56 -34.40 29.05
N GLY A 454 -46.31 -35.49 28.33
CA GLY A 454 -47.36 -36.40 27.89
C GLY A 454 -48.08 -37.06 29.07
N ARG A 455 -47.35 -37.49 30.10
CA ARG A 455 -47.92 -38.02 31.35
C ARG A 455 -48.76 -36.96 32.09
N ASP A 456 -48.27 -35.73 32.18
CA ASP A 456 -48.98 -34.61 32.81
C ASP A 456 -50.24 -34.21 32.00
N VAL A 457 -50.23 -34.36 30.66
CA VAL A 457 -51.44 -34.19 29.82
C VAL A 457 -52.46 -35.32 30.04
N ILE A 458 -52.02 -36.58 30.08
CA ILE A 458 -52.90 -37.72 30.37
C ILE A 458 -53.51 -37.63 31.79
N GLY A 459 -52.75 -37.08 32.74
CA GLY A 459 -53.22 -36.84 34.12
C GLY A 459 -54.11 -35.60 34.29
N GLY A 460 -54.26 -34.75 33.28
CA GLY A 460 -55.02 -33.49 33.36
C GLY A 460 -54.29 -32.31 34.04
N ASP A 461 -53.03 -32.48 34.44
CA ASP A 461 -52.18 -31.42 35.01
C ASP A 461 -51.77 -30.36 33.97
N MET A 462 -51.89 -30.67 32.67
CA MET A 462 -51.50 -29.80 31.55
C MET A 462 -52.38 -30.04 30.32
N THR A 463 -52.60 -29.02 29.48
CA THR A 463 -53.32 -29.17 28.21
C THR A 463 -52.41 -29.62 27.06
N LEU A 464 -53.01 -30.23 26.02
CA LEU A 464 -52.28 -30.63 24.81
C LEU A 464 -51.65 -29.42 24.08
N GLY A 465 -52.31 -28.26 24.07
CA GLY A 465 -51.76 -27.04 23.49
C GLY A 465 -50.61 -26.47 24.31
N GLN A 466 -50.63 -26.57 25.64
CA GLN A 466 -49.48 -26.24 26.49
C GLN A 466 -48.26 -27.11 26.14
N LEU A 467 -48.45 -28.43 25.95
CA LEU A 467 -47.36 -29.33 25.54
C LEU A 467 -46.76 -28.94 24.18
N ILE A 468 -47.61 -28.67 23.18
CA ILE A 468 -47.17 -28.30 21.83
C ILE A 468 -46.42 -26.96 21.84
N ALA A 469 -46.93 -25.95 22.55
CA ALA A 469 -46.25 -24.67 22.69
C ALA A 469 -44.94 -24.79 23.48
N PHE A 470 -44.90 -25.61 24.53
CA PHE A 470 -43.69 -25.86 25.31
C PHE A 470 -42.60 -26.52 24.45
N LEU A 471 -42.95 -27.51 23.62
CA LEU A 471 -42.01 -28.12 22.66
C LEU A 471 -41.51 -27.11 21.61
N ALA A 472 -42.38 -26.22 21.11
CA ALA A 472 -41.97 -25.16 20.19
C ALA A 472 -41.01 -24.15 20.85
N TYR A 473 -41.28 -23.70 22.07
CA TYR A 473 -40.36 -22.87 22.84
C TYR A 473 -39.05 -23.59 23.18
N LEU A 474 -39.08 -24.89 23.45
CA LEU A 474 -37.86 -25.67 23.71
C LEU A 474 -36.94 -25.71 22.48
N ALA A 475 -37.51 -25.88 21.28
CA ALA A 475 -36.75 -25.77 20.03
C ALA A 475 -36.15 -24.36 19.84
N MET A 476 -36.92 -23.31 20.15
CA MET A 476 -36.44 -21.93 20.14
C MET A 476 -35.39 -21.64 21.22
N PHE A 477 -35.33 -22.41 22.31
CA PHE A 477 -34.34 -22.27 23.38
C PHE A 477 -33.00 -22.94 23.02
N TYR A 478 -33.04 -24.12 22.37
CA TYR A 478 -31.81 -24.85 22.01
C TYR A 478 -31.10 -24.29 20.76
N ALA A 479 -31.81 -23.70 19.80
CA ALA A 479 -31.17 -23.14 18.59
C ALA A 479 -30.14 -22.02 18.89
N PRO A 480 -30.42 -21.00 19.74
CA PRO A 480 -29.44 -20.00 20.18
C PRO A 480 -28.25 -20.60 20.93
N LEU A 481 -28.49 -21.65 21.72
CA LEU A 481 -27.47 -22.29 22.55
C LEU A 481 -26.39 -22.99 21.71
N GLY A 482 -26.79 -23.62 20.59
CA GLY A 482 -25.84 -24.15 19.61
C GLY A 482 -25.03 -23.05 18.91
N ALA A 483 -25.69 -21.96 18.49
CA ALA A 483 -25.03 -20.85 17.80
C ALA A 483 -23.97 -20.15 18.68
N LEU A 484 -24.21 -20.03 20.00
CA LEU A 484 -23.31 -19.40 20.97
C LEU A 484 -21.87 -19.97 20.95
N SER A 485 -21.70 -21.23 20.56
CA SER A 485 -20.40 -21.90 20.44
C SER A 485 -19.43 -21.21 19.48
N HIS A 486 -19.94 -20.52 18.44
CA HIS A 486 -19.14 -19.80 17.46
C HIS A 486 -18.71 -18.38 17.91
N PHE A 487 -19.21 -17.90 19.07
CA PHE A 487 -18.93 -16.53 19.55
C PHE A 487 -17.45 -16.25 19.73
N THR A 488 -16.72 -17.18 20.36
CA THR A 488 -15.31 -16.97 20.70
C THR A 488 -14.41 -16.88 19.47
N THR A 489 -14.75 -17.62 18.41
CA THR A 489 -14.09 -17.57 17.10
C THR A 489 -14.39 -16.26 16.39
N TRP A 490 -15.66 -15.85 16.32
CA TRP A 490 -16.03 -14.54 15.78
C TRP A 490 -15.34 -13.40 16.54
N LEU A 491 -15.40 -13.40 17.87
CA LEU A 491 -14.86 -12.34 18.73
C LEU A 491 -13.34 -12.22 18.59
N THR A 492 -12.63 -13.33 18.45
CA THR A 492 -11.16 -13.28 18.30
C THR A 492 -10.73 -12.90 16.90
N SER A 493 -11.43 -13.36 15.85
CA SER A 493 -11.26 -12.81 14.50
C SER A 493 -11.54 -11.31 14.48
N PHE A 494 -12.61 -10.87 15.17
CA PHE A 494 -12.99 -9.48 15.31
C PHE A 494 -11.92 -8.62 16.01
N LEU A 495 -11.45 -9.05 17.18
CA LEU A 495 -10.39 -8.36 17.92
C LEU A 495 -9.04 -8.38 17.16
N SER A 496 -8.73 -9.46 16.45
CA SER A 496 -7.50 -9.62 15.67
C SER A 496 -7.48 -8.73 14.43
N GLY A 497 -8.58 -8.70 13.66
CA GLY A 497 -8.75 -7.79 12.51
C GLY A 497 -8.79 -6.32 12.96
N SER A 498 -9.60 -6.00 13.97
CA SER A 498 -9.68 -4.65 14.55
C SER A 498 -8.32 -4.17 15.07
N LYS A 499 -7.50 -5.06 15.67
CA LYS A 499 -6.13 -4.72 16.05
C LYS A 499 -5.30 -4.34 14.83
N ARG A 500 -5.27 -5.14 13.75
CA ARG A 500 -4.47 -4.84 12.54
C ARG A 500 -4.90 -3.55 11.84
N VAL A 501 -6.21 -3.26 11.84
CA VAL A 501 -6.77 -2.01 11.30
C VAL A 501 -6.33 -0.82 12.13
N LEU A 502 -6.48 -0.87 13.46
CA LEU A 502 -6.05 0.20 14.35
C LEU A 502 -4.52 0.38 14.33
N GLU A 503 -3.75 -0.70 14.29
CA GLU A 503 -2.29 -0.68 14.17
C GLU A 503 -1.83 0.07 12.90
N LEU A 504 -2.54 -0.09 11.78
CA LEU A 504 -2.30 0.71 10.58
C LEU A 504 -2.68 2.18 10.78
N LEU A 505 -3.87 2.46 11.34
CA LEU A 505 -4.36 3.82 11.57
C LEU A 505 -3.50 4.60 12.57
N ASP A 506 -2.93 3.91 13.56
CA ASP A 506 -2.08 4.45 14.62
C ASP A 506 -0.58 4.45 14.29
N THR A 507 -0.17 3.89 13.16
CA THR A 507 1.23 3.96 12.71
C THR A 507 1.61 5.45 12.60
N PRO A 508 2.60 5.96 13.36
CA PRO A 508 2.99 7.36 13.26
C PRO A 508 3.58 7.63 11.88
N ALA A 509 3.23 8.76 11.28
CA ALA A 509 3.90 9.22 10.06
C ALA A 509 5.28 9.74 10.47
N MET A 510 6.37 9.07 10.03
CA MET A 510 7.73 9.48 10.39
C MET A 510 8.12 10.85 9.81
N VAL A 511 7.43 11.31 8.77
CA VAL A 511 7.51 12.67 8.25
C VAL A 511 6.19 13.34 8.60
N THR A 512 6.20 14.31 9.52
CA THR A 512 5.03 15.07 9.92
C THR A 512 4.98 16.43 9.22
N GLU A 513 3.78 16.88 8.86
CA GLU A 513 3.58 18.28 8.44
C GLU A 513 3.86 19.22 9.61
N PRO A 514 4.59 20.33 9.41
CA PRO A 514 4.80 21.33 10.45
C PRO A 514 3.47 21.97 10.85
N ALA A 515 3.25 22.16 12.16
CA ALA A 515 1.99 22.69 12.69
C ALA A 515 1.66 24.12 12.21
N ASN A 516 2.68 24.87 11.80
CA ASN A 516 2.57 26.16 11.12
C ASN A 516 3.63 26.19 10.00
N PRO A 517 3.30 25.80 8.76
CA PRO A 517 4.26 25.78 7.65
C PRO A 517 4.69 27.20 7.27
N GLU A 518 5.96 27.37 6.92
CA GLU A 518 6.46 28.64 6.39
C GLU A 518 6.03 28.86 4.94
N PRO A 519 5.52 30.06 4.59
CA PRO A 519 5.04 30.35 3.25
C PRO A 519 6.21 30.47 2.25
N TRP A 520 6.22 29.63 1.23
CA TRP A 520 7.30 29.53 0.25
C TRP A 520 6.85 30.01 -1.13
N ASN A 521 6.72 31.35 -1.25
CA ASN A 521 6.13 32.00 -2.43
C ASN A 521 7.14 32.30 -3.55
N ASP A 522 8.37 32.69 -3.20
CA ASP A 522 9.43 33.06 -4.15
C ASP A 522 10.53 31.99 -4.15
N VAL A 523 10.41 31.06 -5.10
CA VAL A 523 11.25 29.86 -5.18
C VAL A 523 12.42 30.13 -6.11
N ARG A 524 13.60 30.33 -5.52
CA ARG A 524 14.87 30.55 -6.25
C ARG A 524 15.58 29.23 -6.53
N GLY A 525 15.38 28.22 -5.68
CA GLY A 525 15.96 26.90 -5.83
C GLY A 525 17.40 26.78 -5.35
N GLU A 526 17.84 27.58 -4.38
CA GLU A 526 19.09 27.33 -3.65
C GLU A 526 18.91 26.11 -2.73
N ILE A 527 19.87 25.18 -2.69
CA ILE A 527 19.79 23.98 -1.85
C ILE A 527 21.05 23.88 -0.99
N ARG A 528 20.90 23.79 0.33
CA ARG A 528 22.01 23.67 1.28
C ARG A 528 21.85 22.45 2.18
N PHE A 529 22.86 21.59 2.15
CA PHE A 529 23.09 20.53 3.13
C PHE A 529 24.10 21.06 4.15
N ASP A 530 23.78 20.97 5.45
CA ASP A 530 24.62 21.44 6.54
C ASP A 530 24.81 20.32 7.59
N ASN A 531 26.01 19.74 7.61
CA ASN A 531 26.46 18.67 8.50
C ASN A 531 25.52 17.45 8.54
N VAL A 532 24.92 17.13 7.39
CA VAL A 532 23.85 16.13 7.28
C VAL A 532 24.36 14.72 7.54
N THR A 533 23.65 14.03 8.43
CA THR A 533 23.94 12.65 8.83
C THR A 533 22.66 11.85 8.87
N PHE A 534 22.68 10.66 8.27
CA PHE A 534 21.48 9.82 8.13
C PHE A 534 21.82 8.37 7.81
N GLY A 535 21.04 7.42 8.33
CA GLY A 535 20.96 6.03 7.87
C GLY A 535 19.57 5.42 8.03
N TYR A 536 19.23 4.44 7.19
CA TYR A 536 17.92 3.75 7.23
C TYR A 536 17.71 2.92 8.52
N ASP A 537 18.80 2.55 9.18
CA ASP A 537 18.87 2.19 10.59
C ASP A 537 19.64 3.33 11.30
N ARG A 538 19.11 3.85 12.42
CA ARG A 538 19.76 4.89 13.24
C ARG A 538 21.15 4.46 13.74
N ASN A 539 21.41 3.17 13.79
CA ASN A 539 22.65 2.57 14.25
C ASN A 539 23.70 2.43 13.13
N GLN A 540 23.31 2.64 11.87
CA GLN A 540 24.14 2.45 10.68
C GLN A 540 23.92 3.63 9.71
N PRO A 541 24.52 4.81 9.99
CA PRO A 541 24.52 5.92 9.05
C PRO A 541 25.10 5.51 7.69
N VAL A 542 24.42 5.97 6.63
CA VAL A 542 24.83 5.88 5.23
C VAL A 542 25.50 7.17 4.77
N LEU A 543 25.17 8.30 5.42
CA LEU A 543 25.75 9.63 5.20
C LEU A 543 26.35 10.17 6.50
N HIS A 544 27.51 10.82 6.41
CA HIS A 544 28.26 11.35 7.54
C HIS A 544 28.75 12.77 7.26
N ASP A 545 28.29 13.75 8.06
CA ASP A 545 28.82 15.13 8.09
C ASP A 545 28.80 15.81 6.71
N VAL A 546 27.76 15.56 5.93
CA VAL A 546 27.67 16.02 4.54
C VAL A 546 27.25 17.48 4.49
N SER A 547 28.15 18.33 4.00
CA SER A 547 27.94 19.77 3.86
C SER A 547 28.28 20.23 2.44
N PHE A 548 27.30 20.83 1.75
CA PHE A 548 27.50 21.50 0.45
C PHE A 548 26.33 22.45 0.15
N THR A 549 26.49 23.32 -0.84
CA THR A 549 25.42 24.24 -1.30
C THR A 549 25.38 24.25 -2.82
N VAL A 550 24.19 24.10 -3.39
CA VAL A 550 23.87 24.19 -4.81
C VAL A 550 23.19 25.53 -5.07
N ARG A 551 23.72 26.32 -6.00
CA ARG A 551 23.21 27.65 -6.33
C ARG A 551 21.97 27.56 -7.23
N PRO A 552 21.08 28.58 -7.23
CA PRO A 552 19.99 28.72 -8.19
C PRO A 552 20.47 28.51 -9.64
N GLY A 553 19.88 27.54 -10.33
CA GLY A 553 20.20 27.22 -11.73
C GLY A 553 21.50 26.43 -11.96
N GLU A 554 22.26 26.07 -10.92
CA GLU A 554 23.48 25.25 -11.03
C GLU A 554 23.10 23.77 -11.27
N MET A 555 23.82 23.10 -12.18
CA MET A 555 23.79 21.65 -12.35
C MET A 555 24.94 21.00 -11.58
N VAL A 556 24.60 20.32 -10.48
CA VAL A 556 25.57 19.58 -9.66
C VAL A 556 25.46 18.07 -9.92
N GLY A 557 26.57 17.49 -10.35
CA GLY A 557 26.72 16.04 -10.52
C GLY A 557 27.11 15.36 -9.22
N ILE A 558 26.52 14.21 -8.91
CA ILE A 558 26.87 13.36 -7.76
C ILE A 558 27.39 12.02 -8.26
N VAL A 559 28.65 11.71 -7.93
CA VAL A 559 29.32 10.45 -8.27
C VAL A 559 29.84 9.73 -7.03
N GLY A 560 30.15 8.45 -7.19
CA GLY A 560 30.63 7.60 -6.12
C GLY A 560 30.28 6.14 -6.35
N ARG A 561 30.97 5.25 -5.63
CA ARG A 561 30.74 3.80 -5.71
C ARG A 561 29.30 3.44 -5.32
N SER A 562 28.81 2.28 -5.74
CA SER A 562 27.52 1.78 -5.22
C SER A 562 27.57 1.69 -3.69
N GLY A 563 26.52 2.14 -3.03
CA GLY A 563 26.47 2.26 -1.57
C GLY A 563 27.14 3.50 -0.97
N SER A 564 27.64 4.46 -1.76
CA SER A 564 28.24 5.70 -1.22
C SER A 564 27.23 6.74 -0.68
N GLY A 565 25.92 6.46 -0.76
CA GLY A 565 24.85 7.31 -0.22
C GLY A 565 24.13 8.23 -1.23
N LYS A 566 24.46 8.16 -2.53
CA LYS A 566 23.90 9.05 -3.58
C LYS A 566 22.37 9.17 -3.55
N THR A 567 21.65 8.06 -3.76
CA THR A 567 20.17 8.00 -3.74
C THR A 567 19.59 8.43 -2.38
N THR A 568 20.35 8.29 -1.30
CA THR A 568 19.93 8.72 0.04
C THR A 568 19.88 10.25 0.16
N LEU A 569 20.77 10.98 -0.52
CA LEU A 569 20.70 12.46 -0.57
C LEU A 569 19.41 12.93 -1.26
N VAL A 570 19.02 12.27 -2.34
CA VAL A 570 17.77 12.55 -3.07
C VAL A 570 16.55 12.23 -2.23
N ASN A 571 16.52 11.07 -1.56
CA ASN A 571 15.42 10.69 -0.68
C ASN A 571 15.24 11.66 0.51
N LEU A 572 16.33 12.27 0.98
CA LEU A 572 16.29 13.31 2.02
C LEU A 572 15.83 14.67 1.47
N LEU A 573 16.30 15.09 0.29
CA LEU A 573 15.86 16.33 -0.36
C LEU A 573 14.35 16.29 -0.70
N ALA A 574 13.86 15.15 -1.18
CA ALA A 574 12.43 14.90 -1.44
C ALA A 574 11.59 14.73 -0.16
N ARG A 575 12.25 14.77 1.00
CA ARG A 575 11.68 14.53 2.34
C ARG A 575 10.86 13.24 2.39
N PHE A 576 11.41 12.15 1.83
CA PHE A 576 10.91 10.79 2.04
C PHE A 576 11.35 10.24 3.41
N HIS A 577 12.44 10.79 3.94
CA HIS A 577 12.90 10.65 5.33
C HIS A 577 13.37 12.04 5.82
N ASP A 578 13.29 12.29 7.12
CA ASP A 578 13.93 13.44 7.76
C ASP A 578 15.37 13.07 8.21
N VAL A 579 16.27 14.06 8.25
CA VAL A 579 17.67 13.88 8.70
C VAL A 579 17.77 13.54 10.18
N GLN A 580 18.80 12.77 10.57
CA GLN A 580 19.04 12.41 11.97
C GLN A 580 19.82 13.49 12.71
N GLU A 581 20.87 14.01 12.07
CA GLU A 581 21.66 15.17 12.53
C GLU A 581 21.94 16.09 11.33
N GLY A 582 22.13 17.39 11.59
CA GLY A 582 22.28 18.43 10.56
C GLY A 582 20.96 19.04 10.09
N THR A 583 21.02 19.82 9.00
CA THR A 583 19.87 20.44 8.34
C THR A 583 19.96 20.33 6.82
N ILE A 584 18.80 20.22 6.16
CA ILE A 584 18.67 20.44 4.72
C ILE A 584 17.73 21.62 4.56
N SER A 585 18.16 22.63 3.82
CA SER A 585 17.38 23.84 3.57
C SER A 585 17.29 24.15 2.09
N VAL A 586 16.15 24.73 1.72
CA VAL A 586 15.86 25.21 0.37
C VAL A 586 15.51 26.69 0.47
N ASP A 587 16.18 27.54 -0.30
CA ASP A 587 16.09 29.02 -0.23
C ASP A 587 16.30 29.61 1.18
N GLY A 588 17.01 28.88 2.05
CA GLY A 588 17.27 29.22 3.46
C GLY A 588 16.26 28.67 4.48
N ILE A 589 15.19 28.01 4.03
CA ILE A 589 14.16 27.41 4.90
C ILE A 589 14.44 25.91 5.05
N ASP A 590 14.50 25.39 6.29
CA ASP A 590 14.66 23.95 6.53
C ASP A 590 13.48 23.16 5.95
N VAL A 591 13.73 22.06 5.23
CA VAL A 591 12.68 21.25 4.58
C VAL A 591 11.63 20.72 5.57
N ARG A 592 11.95 20.64 6.86
CA ARG A 592 11.03 20.26 7.94
C ARG A 592 10.03 21.36 8.32
N ARG A 593 10.31 22.62 7.96
CA ARG A 593 9.48 23.81 8.22
C ARG A 593 8.58 24.17 7.03
N LEU A 594 8.86 23.60 5.86
CA LEU A 594 8.00 23.67 4.67
C LEU A 594 6.86 22.65 4.74
N ALA A 595 5.69 23.00 4.18
CA ALA A 595 4.66 22.02 3.90
C ALA A 595 5.15 21.02 2.85
N THR A 596 4.94 19.72 3.05
CA THR A 596 5.50 18.70 2.14
C THR A 596 4.90 18.80 0.73
N ARG A 597 3.65 19.27 0.63
CA ARG A 597 2.98 19.57 -0.65
C ARG A 597 3.71 20.66 -1.42
N ASP A 598 4.21 21.70 -0.77
CA ASP A 598 4.84 22.84 -1.43
C ASP A 598 6.27 22.47 -1.86
N LEU A 599 7.02 21.79 -0.98
CA LEU A 599 8.35 21.23 -1.30
C LEU A 599 8.30 20.31 -2.53
N ARG A 600 7.44 19.28 -2.49
CA ARG A 600 7.26 18.36 -3.63
C ARG A 600 6.60 19.04 -4.82
N GLY A 601 5.79 20.07 -4.57
CA GLY A 601 5.14 20.96 -5.53
C GLY A 601 6.09 21.74 -6.46
N ARG A 602 7.38 21.80 -6.12
CA ARG A 602 8.43 22.52 -6.87
C ARG A 602 9.62 21.65 -7.25
N LEU A 603 9.60 20.38 -6.86
CA LEU A 603 10.67 19.40 -7.02
C LEU A 603 10.26 18.32 -8.02
N GLY A 604 10.92 18.29 -9.18
CA GLY A 604 10.78 17.20 -10.14
C GLY A 604 11.83 16.13 -9.92
N ILE A 605 11.43 14.86 -9.98
CA ILE A 605 12.36 13.71 -9.88
C ILE A 605 12.15 12.80 -11.10
N VAL A 606 13.20 12.64 -11.89
CA VAL A 606 13.27 11.63 -12.96
C VAL A 606 13.95 10.40 -12.37
N PHE A 607 13.14 9.40 -11.99
CA PHE A 607 13.61 8.14 -11.45
C PHE A 607 14.20 7.22 -12.54
N GLN A 608 15.21 6.44 -12.17
CA GLN A 608 15.84 5.39 -12.98
C GLN A 608 14.80 4.43 -13.58
N ASP A 609 14.01 3.79 -12.73
CA ASP A 609 12.84 3.00 -13.13
C ASP A 609 11.63 3.93 -13.33
N SER A 610 11.44 4.41 -14.57
CA SER A 610 10.32 5.27 -14.94
C SER A 610 8.96 4.56 -14.79
N TYR A 611 8.31 4.76 -13.64
CA TYR A 611 7.00 4.19 -13.33
C TYR A 611 5.88 4.89 -14.10
N LEU A 612 5.13 4.10 -14.86
CA LEU A 612 3.91 4.52 -15.55
C LEU A 612 2.71 3.74 -14.98
N PHE A 613 1.65 4.47 -14.66
CA PHE A 613 0.39 3.91 -14.17
C PHE A 613 -0.39 3.30 -15.34
N ARG A 614 -1.25 2.31 -15.03
CA ARG A 614 -2.25 1.85 -15.98
C ARG A 614 -3.21 3.01 -16.27
N GLY A 615 -3.33 3.39 -17.53
CA GLY A 615 -4.04 4.59 -17.97
C GLY A 615 -3.54 5.02 -19.35
N THR A 616 -4.12 6.07 -19.92
CA THR A 616 -3.64 6.57 -21.22
C THR A 616 -2.24 7.19 -21.11
N ILE A 617 -1.55 7.32 -22.24
CA ILE A 617 -0.31 8.10 -22.34
C ILE A 617 -0.54 9.54 -21.84
N TRP A 618 -1.65 10.17 -22.21
CA TRP A 618 -2.05 11.49 -21.72
C TRP A 618 -2.20 11.55 -20.20
N LYS A 619 -2.98 10.64 -19.60
CA LYS A 619 -3.14 10.55 -18.13
C LYS A 619 -1.81 10.29 -17.42
N ASN A 620 -0.84 9.65 -18.07
CA ASN A 620 0.53 9.48 -17.57
C ASN A 620 1.39 10.75 -17.74
N LEU A 621 1.25 11.48 -18.85
CA LEU A 621 1.99 12.71 -19.13
C LEU A 621 1.56 13.84 -18.18
N ALA A 622 0.25 14.08 -18.09
CA ALA A 622 -0.35 15.11 -17.24
C ALA A 622 -0.40 14.75 -15.74
N TYR A 623 0.17 13.62 -15.31
CA TYR A 623 0.05 13.11 -13.93
C TYR A 623 0.50 14.13 -12.86
N GLY A 624 1.57 14.88 -13.11
CA GLY A 624 2.07 15.91 -12.19
C GLY A 624 1.24 17.21 -12.20
N ARG A 625 0.49 17.47 -13.28
CA ARG A 625 -0.30 18.68 -13.47
C ARG A 625 -1.57 18.36 -14.29
N PRO A 626 -2.62 17.79 -13.68
CA PRO A 626 -3.80 17.31 -14.40
C PRO A 626 -4.55 18.39 -15.18
N GLU A 627 -4.49 19.64 -14.69
CA GLU A 627 -5.09 20.83 -15.31
C GLU A 627 -4.29 21.38 -16.52
N ALA A 628 -3.26 20.67 -16.98
CA ALA A 628 -2.46 21.11 -18.13
C ALA A 628 -3.28 21.06 -19.44
N THR A 629 -3.13 22.10 -20.26
CA THR A 629 -3.73 22.13 -21.60
C THR A 629 -3.03 21.14 -22.54
N ILE A 630 -3.76 20.71 -23.58
CA ILE A 630 -3.21 19.79 -24.60
C ILE A 630 -2.02 20.41 -25.32
N GLU A 631 -2.04 21.71 -25.63
CA GLU A 631 -0.92 22.39 -26.29
C GLU A 631 0.36 22.35 -25.43
N GLU A 632 0.25 22.56 -24.12
CA GLU A 632 1.41 22.47 -23.20
C GLU A 632 1.95 21.04 -23.11
N GLY A 633 1.07 20.03 -23.04
CA GLY A 633 1.49 18.63 -23.00
C GLY A 633 2.14 18.16 -24.29
N LEU A 634 1.60 18.57 -25.45
CA LEU A 634 2.19 18.33 -26.76
C LEU A 634 3.57 19.02 -26.88
N ALA A 635 3.72 20.24 -26.39
CA ALA A 635 4.97 20.98 -26.40
C ALA A 635 6.02 20.32 -25.49
N ALA A 636 5.65 19.91 -24.27
CA ALA A 636 6.52 19.16 -23.38
C ALA A 636 6.95 17.80 -23.96
N ALA A 637 6.06 17.12 -24.69
CA ALA A 637 6.38 15.87 -25.38
C ALA A 637 7.28 16.07 -26.61
N LYS A 638 7.13 17.16 -27.38
CA LYS A 638 8.09 17.53 -28.45
C LYS A 638 9.46 17.86 -27.87
N ALA A 639 9.50 18.70 -26.83
CA ALA A 639 10.73 19.09 -26.15
C ALA A 639 11.50 17.92 -25.50
N ALA A 640 10.82 16.80 -25.22
CA ALA A 640 11.41 15.55 -24.73
C ALA A 640 11.79 14.54 -25.84
N GLY A 641 11.65 14.88 -27.13
CA GLY A 641 11.81 13.94 -28.24
C GLY A 641 10.82 12.76 -28.16
N ALA A 642 9.67 12.95 -27.52
CA ALA A 642 8.68 11.92 -27.28
C ALA A 642 7.54 11.93 -28.30
N HIS A 643 7.19 13.10 -28.84
CA HIS A 643 5.99 13.29 -29.64
C HIS A 643 5.80 12.26 -30.76
N ASP A 644 6.85 11.94 -31.52
CA ASP A 644 6.74 11.09 -32.71
C ASP A 644 6.47 9.62 -32.38
N PHE A 645 7.24 9.04 -31.44
CA PHE A 645 6.98 7.66 -31.02
C PHE A 645 5.62 7.55 -30.32
N LEU A 646 5.19 8.60 -29.59
CA LEU A 646 3.86 8.64 -28.99
C LEU A 646 2.77 8.69 -30.06
N CYS A 647 2.94 9.44 -31.16
CA CYS A 647 1.96 9.48 -32.26
C CYS A 647 1.89 8.18 -33.08
N ARG A 648 3.00 7.43 -33.16
CA ARG A 648 3.05 6.08 -33.77
C ARG A 648 2.36 5.00 -32.92
N GLN A 649 2.12 5.25 -31.63
CA GLN A 649 1.35 4.32 -30.80
C GLN A 649 -0.08 4.17 -31.31
N PRO A 650 -0.72 2.99 -31.13
CA PRO A 650 -2.08 2.69 -31.56
C PRO A 650 -3.04 3.89 -31.57
N LEU A 651 -3.27 4.52 -30.43
CA LEU A 651 -4.23 5.63 -30.25
C LEU A 651 -3.51 6.96 -29.95
N ALA A 652 -2.27 7.11 -30.44
CA ALA A 652 -1.39 8.20 -30.08
C ALA A 652 -1.38 8.45 -28.55
N TYR A 653 -1.68 9.68 -28.08
CA TYR A 653 -1.69 10.04 -26.65
C TYR A 653 -2.81 9.36 -25.84
N GLU A 654 -3.78 8.74 -26.50
CA GLU A 654 -4.89 8.04 -25.84
C GLU A 654 -4.66 6.51 -25.75
N THR A 655 -3.47 6.05 -26.14
CA THR A 655 -3.07 4.64 -25.99
C THR A 655 -3.04 4.23 -24.52
N LEU A 656 -3.80 3.19 -24.19
CA LEU A 656 -3.83 2.62 -22.84
C LEU A 656 -2.55 1.83 -22.56
N LEU A 657 -1.76 2.31 -21.60
CA LEU A 657 -0.60 1.59 -21.09
C LEU A 657 -1.01 0.52 -20.07
N GLY A 658 -0.39 -0.65 -20.15
CA GLY A 658 -0.51 -1.70 -19.15
C GLY A 658 0.25 -1.38 -17.85
N GLU A 659 0.22 -2.29 -16.88
CA GLU A 659 0.94 -2.11 -15.61
C GLU A 659 2.44 -1.85 -15.84
N ARG A 660 3.01 -0.87 -15.11
CA ARG A 660 4.41 -0.42 -15.25
C ARG A 660 4.77 -0.02 -16.69
N GLY A 661 3.81 0.55 -17.43
CA GLY A 661 4.02 1.00 -18.80
C GLY A 661 4.25 -0.13 -19.80
N ALA A 662 3.65 -1.31 -19.59
CA ALA A 662 3.69 -2.37 -20.60
C ALA A 662 3.07 -1.84 -21.91
N GLY A 663 3.83 -1.93 -23.01
CA GLY A 663 3.53 -1.30 -24.30
C GLY A 663 4.65 -0.38 -24.81
N LEU A 664 5.50 0.16 -23.92
CA LEU A 664 6.64 1.01 -24.27
C LEU A 664 7.99 0.35 -23.97
N SER A 665 9.01 0.69 -24.74
CA SER A 665 10.43 0.36 -24.51
C SER A 665 11.01 1.10 -23.29
N GLY A 666 12.22 0.73 -22.86
CA GLY A 666 12.89 1.40 -21.74
C GLY A 666 13.09 2.91 -21.99
N GLY A 667 13.67 3.26 -23.14
CA GLY A 667 13.91 4.65 -23.50
C GLY A 667 12.64 5.46 -23.81
N GLU A 668 11.60 4.82 -24.33
CA GLU A 668 10.29 5.46 -24.53
C GLU A 668 9.64 5.86 -23.19
N LYS A 669 9.63 4.96 -22.20
CA LYS A 669 9.13 5.29 -20.84
C LYS A 669 9.89 6.44 -20.23
N GLN A 670 11.20 6.49 -20.47
CA GLN A 670 12.08 7.53 -19.97
C GLN A 670 11.81 8.89 -20.62
N ARG A 671 11.71 8.96 -21.95
CA ARG A 671 11.32 10.19 -22.65
C ARG A 671 9.92 10.68 -22.25
N LEU A 672 8.97 9.77 -22.01
CA LEU A 672 7.65 10.13 -21.46
C LEU A 672 7.73 10.62 -20.00
N SER A 673 8.66 10.09 -19.19
CA SER A 673 8.93 10.57 -17.83
C SER A 673 9.57 11.97 -17.84
N ILE A 674 10.52 12.22 -18.75
CA ILE A 674 11.11 13.55 -18.99
C ILE A 674 10.04 14.54 -19.46
N ALA A 675 9.17 14.15 -20.40
CA ALA A 675 8.03 14.97 -20.86
C ALA A 675 7.07 15.32 -19.72
N ARG A 676 6.76 14.37 -18.83
CA ARG A 676 5.97 14.59 -17.60
C ARG A 676 6.64 15.63 -16.70
N THR A 677 7.96 15.57 -16.53
CA THR A 677 8.72 16.53 -15.71
C THR A 677 8.83 17.90 -16.37
N LEU A 678 8.95 17.99 -17.70
CA LEU A 678 8.88 19.25 -18.44
C LEU A 678 7.50 19.92 -18.29
N LEU A 679 6.41 19.16 -18.44
CA LEU A 679 5.04 19.67 -18.28
C LEU A 679 4.74 20.15 -16.85
N TYR A 680 5.40 19.54 -15.87
CA TYR A 680 5.30 19.92 -14.47
C TYR A 680 6.01 21.26 -14.15
N ASP A 681 7.00 21.65 -14.95
CA ASP A 681 7.88 22.81 -14.77
C ASP A 681 8.39 23.05 -13.33
N PRO A 682 9.14 22.09 -12.75
CA PRO A 682 9.72 22.25 -11.42
C PRO A 682 10.84 23.29 -11.42
N ARG A 683 11.09 23.93 -10.26
CA ARG A 683 12.24 24.82 -10.06
C ARG A 683 13.51 24.05 -9.66
N ILE A 684 13.33 22.93 -8.97
CA ILE A 684 14.41 22.03 -8.56
C ILE A 684 14.21 20.69 -9.26
N LEU A 685 15.28 20.19 -9.88
CA LEU A 685 15.28 18.95 -10.64
C LEU A 685 16.25 17.94 -10.00
N VAL A 686 15.81 16.69 -9.92
CA VAL A 686 16.63 15.54 -9.60
C VAL A 686 16.60 14.55 -10.76
N LEU A 687 17.79 14.11 -11.19
CA LEU A 687 17.97 13.08 -12.20
C LEU A 687 18.67 11.88 -11.55
N ASP A 688 18.01 10.72 -11.48
CA ASP A 688 18.56 9.50 -10.89
C ASP A 688 18.80 8.42 -11.97
N GLU A 689 20.06 8.14 -12.28
CA GLU A 689 20.56 7.08 -13.20
C GLU A 689 19.74 6.89 -14.50
N ALA A 690 19.76 7.90 -15.37
CA ALA A 690 18.83 8.02 -16.48
C ALA A 690 19.11 7.19 -17.76
N THR A 691 19.90 6.10 -17.76
CA THR A 691 20.24 5.35 -19.01
C THR A 691 20.63 3.85 -18.85
N SER A 692 20.02 3.04 -17.99
CA SER A 692 20.38 1.61 -17.89
C SER A 692 19.70 0.73 -18.97
N SER A 693 20.50 -0.03 -19.75
CA SER A 693 20.04 -1.02 -20.75
C SER A 693 19.22 -0.45 -21.93
N ILE A 694 19.72 0.64 -22.53
CA ILE A 694 19.11 1.32 -23.68
C ILE A 694 20.11 1.29 -24.85
N ASP A 695 19.61 1.22 -26.07
CA ASP A 695 20.38 1.34 -27.32
C ASP A 695 20.97 2.75 -27.51
N ALA A 696 21.99 2.88 -28.37
CA ALA A 696 22.74 4.12 -28.52
C ALA A 696 21.92 5.29 -29.11
N GLU A 697 20.92 4.99 -29.94
CA GLU A 697 20.07 5.98 -30.58
C GLU A 697 19.05 6.56 -29.59
N ALA A 698 18.34 5.70 -28.85
CA ALA A 698 17.47 6.12 -27.77
C ALA A 698 18.24 6.79 -26.63
N GLU A 699 19.49 6.39 -26.33
CA GLU A 699 20.35 7.09 -25.38
C GLU A 699 20.68 8.52 -25.84
N ARG A 700 21.01 8.75 -27.12
CA ARG A 700 21.23 10.11 -27.66
C ARG A 700 19.99 10.98 -27.47
N ALA A 701 18.82 10.49 -27.88
CA ALA A 701 17.56 11.22 -27.74
C ALA A 701 17.18 11.52 -26.27
N ILE A 702 17.54 10.62 -25.33
CA ILE A 702 17.35 10.87 -23.89
C ILE A 702 18.30 11.98 -23.40
N GLN A 703 19.57 11.99 -23.83
CA GLN A 703 20.51 13.05 -23.44
C GLN A 703 20.09 14.42 -23.98
N GLU A 704 19.56 14.49 -25.20
CA GLU A 704 18.98 15.71 -25.78
C GLU A 704 17.77 16.20 -24.97
N ALA A 705 16.84 15.30 -24.64
CA ALA A 705 15.68 15.60 -23.79
C ALA A 705 16.08 16.06 -22.38
N LEU A 706 17.10 15.46 -21.77
CA LEU A 706 17.67 15.89 -20.49
C LEU A 706 18.33 17.27 -20.59
N ALA A 707 19.07 17.55 -21.67
CA ALA A 707 19.70 18.85 -21.89
C ALA A 707 18.66 19.99 -22.07
N VAL A 708 17.47 19.69 -22.57
CA VAL A 708 16.34 20.64 -22.58
C VAL A 708 15.74 20.80 -21.18
N LEU A 709 15.54 19.69 -20.44
CA LEU A 709 14.95 19.69 -19.10
C LEU A 709 15.81 20.42 -18.04
N VAL A 710 17.15 20.38 -18.13
CA VAL A 710 18.03 21.05 -17.16
C VAL A 710 18.05 22.58 -17.29
N ARG A 711 17.77 23.14 -18.49
CA ARG A 711 17.90 24.59 -18.75
C ARG A 711 17.07 25.43 -17.78
N GLY A 712 17.76 26.33 -17.05
CA GLY A 712 17.13 27.30 -16.15
C GLY A 712 16.59 26.73 -14.83
N ARG A 713 17.00 25.51 -14.45
CA ARG A 713 16.53 24.82 -13.23
C ARG A 713 17.71 24.34 -12.39
N THR A 714 17.65 24.53 -11.07
CA THR A 714 18.66 23.95 -10.17
C THR A 714 18.58 22.43 -10.27
N THR A 715 19.69 21.79 -10.63
CA THR A 715 19.69 20.35 -10.97
C THR A 715 20.68 19.57 -10.12
N ILE A 716 20.22 18.48 -9.52
CA ILE A 716 21.08 17.46 -8.91
C ILE A 716 21.01 16.19 -9.76
N ALA A 717 22.13 15.80 -10.37
CA ALA A 717 22.22 14.61 -11.21
C ALA A 717 23.04 13.51 -10.53
N ILE A 718 22.39 12.44 -10.07
CA ILE A 718 23.08 11.21 -9.66
C ILE A 718 23.47 10.44 -10.92
N ALA A 719 24.77 10.24 -11.10
CA ALA A 719 25.27 9.56 -12.28
C ALA A 719 25.96 8.24 -11.97
N HIS A 720 25.58 7.25 -12.78
CA HIS A 720 26.31 6.00 -12.98
C HIS A 720 26.91 5.91 -14.40
N ARG A 721 26.58 6.84 -15.30
CA ARG A 721 27.30 7.08 -16.57
C ARG A 721 27.87 8.50 -16.58
N LEU A 722 29.13 8.66 -16.98
CA LEU A 722 29.81 9.96 -17.00
C LEU A 722 29.26 10.95 -18.04
N SER A 723 28.63 10.47 -19.10
CA SER A 723 27.99 11.29 -20.14
C SER A 723 27.02 12.32 -19.54
N THR A 724 26.17 11.89 -18.60
CA THR A 724 25.20 12.74 -17.90
C THR A 724 25.85 13.85 -17.05
N LEU A 725 27.14 13.75 -16.71
CA LEU A 725 27.86 14.74 -15.90
C LEU A 725 28.86 15.60 -16.66
N ARG A 726 29.08 15.34 -17.95
CA ARG A 726 30.03 16.12 -18.75
C ARG A 726 29.69 17.62 -18.74
N ASN A 727 28.39 17.93 -18.65
CA ASN A 727 27.86 19.29 -18.68
C ASN A 727 27.47 19.81 -17.27
N ALA A 728 27.88 19.15 -16.19
CA ALA A 728 27.65 19.63 -14.83
C ALA A 728 28.65 20.75 -14.48
N ASP A 729 28.15 21.87 -13.93
CA ASP A 729 28.97 23.01 -13.49
C ASP A 729 29.99 22.59 -12.42
N ARG A 730 29.56 21.65 -11.56
CA ARG A 730 30.37 21.09 -10.47
C ARG A 730 29.97 19.64 -10.19
N ILE A 731 30.95 18.83 -9.80
CA ILE A 731 30.79 17.43 -9.46
C ILE A 731 31.19 17.23 -7.99
N LEU A 732 30.38 16.47 -7.26
CA LEU A 732 30.57 16.05 -5.88
C LEU A 732 30.86 14.55 -5.83
N VAL A 733 32.03 14.19 -5.31
CA VAL A 733 32.52 12.80 -5.25
C VAL A 733 32.31 12.24 -3.86
N PHE A 734 31.44 11.23 -3.74
CA PHE A 734 31.14 10.56 -2.47
C PHE A 734 31.86 9.22 -2.34
N ASP A 735 32.63 9.05 -1.26
CA ASP A 735 33.13 7.75 -0.81
C ASP A 735 32.63 7.45 0.60
N ARG A 736 32.07 6.25 0.80
CA ARG A 736 31.60 5.74 2.10
C ARG A 736 30.78 6.76 2.91
N GLY A 737 29.81 7.42 2.26
CA GLY A 737 28.89 8.34 2.93
C GLY A 737 29.43 9.75 3.21
N ARG A 738 30.67 10.07 2.78
CA ARG A 738 31.29 11.39 2.94
C ARG A 738 31.54 12.04 1.59
N LEU A 739 31.42 13.37 1.54
CA LEU A 739 31.97 14.15 0.44
C LEU A 739 33.50 14.11 0.52
N ALA A 740 34.14 13.62 -0.54
CA ALA A 740 35.59 13.39 -0.58
C ALA A 740 36.32 14.37 -1.51
N GLU A 741 35.71 14.74 -2.63
CA GLU A 741 36.26 15.67 -3.63
C GLU A 741 35.12 16.52 -4.20
N GLU A 742 35.36 17.80 -4.48
CA GLU A 742 34.46 18.64 -5.27
C GLU A 742 35.25 19.47 -6.31
N GLY A 743 34.64 19.75 -7.46
CA GLY A 743 35.27 20.56 -8.51
C GLY A 743 34.60 20.40 -9.87
N SER A 744 35.15 21.05 -10.89
CA SER A 744 34.75 20.81 -12.28
C SER A 744 35.31 19.49 -12.81
N HIS A 745 34.76 18.99 -13.92
CA HIS A 745 35.22 17.76 -14.58
C HIS A 745 36.74 17.75 -14.85
N ALA A 746 37.27 18.86 -15.39
CA ALA A 746 38.69 18.99 -15.69
C ALA A 746 39.57 18.99 -14.41
N ALA A 747 39.22 19.80 -13.41
CA ALA A 747 39.99 19.91 -12.17
C ALA A 747 40.05 18.58 -11.39
N LEU A 748 38.96 17.80 -11.39
CA LEU A 748 38.90 16.48 -10.76
C LEU A 748 39.61 15.38 -11.57
N LEU A 749 39.84 15.57 -12.86
CA LEU A 749 40.67 14.69 -13.68
C LEU A 749 42.16 14.95 -13.45
N GLU A 750 42.56 16.21 -13.43
CA GLU A 750 43.95 16.64 -13.19
C GLU A 750 44.47 16.22 -11.80
N SER A 751 43.60 16.16 -10.79
CA SER A 751 43.97 15.78 -9.43
C SER A 751 44.28 14.28 -9.22
N ASP A 752 44.09 13.44 -10.24
CA ASP A 752 44.27 11.96 -10.23
C ASP A 752 43.57 11.22 -9.07
N GLY A 753 42.49 11.80 -8.56
CA GLY A 753 41.77 11.35 -7.37
C GLY A 753 40.88 10.12 -7.53
N ILE A 754 39.89 10.01 -6.64
CA ILE A 754 38.79 9.04 -6.70
C ILE A 754 38.01 9.26 -8.01
N TYR A 755 37.76 10.51 -8.40
CA TYR A 755 37.09 10.83 -9.66
C TYR A 755 37.81 10.28 -10.89
N ALA A 756 39.08 10.66 -11.09
CA ALA A 756 39.89 10.20 -12.24
C ALA A 756 39.95 8.66 -12.32
N ARG A 757 39.97 7.98 -11.16
CA ARG A 757 39.92 6.52 -11.08
C ARG A 757 38.55 5.95 -11.49
N LEU A 758 37.45 6.57 -11.08
CA LEU A 758 36.10 6.18 -11.54
C LEU A 758 35.96 6.38 -13.05
N VAL A 759 36.49 7.47 -13.60
CA VAL A 759 36.53 7.73 -15.06
C VAL A 759 37.27 6.61 -15.78
N ARG A 760 38.54 6.34 -15.43
CA ARG A 760 39.34 5.28 -16.05
C ARG A 760 38.66 3.91 -16.01
N ILE A 761 37.98 3.57 -14.91
CA ILE A 761 37.23 2.31 -14.79
C ILE A 761 36.05 2.26 -15.77
N GLN A 762 35.24 3.32 -15.88
CA GLN A 762 34.11 3.33 -16.81
C GLN A 762 34.57 3.25 -18.27
N THR A 763 35.56 4.04 -18.67
CA THR A 763 36.11 4.01 -20.04
C THR A 763 36.68 2.63 -20.41
N GLN A 764 37.31 1.92 -19.46
CA GLN A 764 37.82 0.56 -19.67
C GLN A 764 36.73 -0.52 -19.76
N VAL A 765 35.64 -0.36 -19.01
CA VAL A 765 34.54 -1.34 -18.98
C VAL A 765 33.63 -1.21 -20.22
N SER A 766 33.41 0.00 -20.74
CA SER A 766 32.45 0.23 -21.83
C SER A 766 32.80 -0.49 -23.14
N LYS A 767 34.10 -0.62 -23.48
CA LYS A 767 34.69 -1.42 -24.59
C LYS A 767 34.12 -1.34 -26.01
N GLN A 768 33.04 -0.60 -26.23
CA GLN A 768 32.76 0.11 -27.47
C GLN A 768 33.70 1.32 -27.55
N PRO A 769 33.99 1.87 -28.74
CA PRO A 769 34.38 3.27 -28.81
C PRO A 769 33.20 4.07 -28.26
N THR A 770 33.35 4.61 -27.04
CA THR A 770 32.49 5.70 -26.62
C THR A 770 32.67 6.85 -27.63
N ILE A 771 31.62 7.67 -27.76
CA ILE A 771 31.61 8.83 -28.65
C ILE A 771 32.77 9.81 -28.34
N ASP A 772 33.41 9.66 -27.17
CA ASP A 772 34.73 10.18 -26.79
C ASP A 772 35.79 10.22 -27.92
N THR A 773 35.84 9.25 -28.84
CA THR A 773 36.83 9.24 -29.94
C THR A 773 36.37 9.95 -31.22
N LEU A 774 35.11 10.41 -31.30
CA LEU A 774 34.52 11.05 -32.48
C LEU A 774 34.06 12.50 -32.23
N LEU A 775 34.08 12.97 -30.98
CA LEU A 775 33.81 14.38 -30.62
C LEU A 775 35.04 15.06 -29.99
N VAL A 776 36.21 14.84 -30.61
CA VAL A 776 37.48 15.53 -30.24
C VAL A 776 37.57 16.92 -30.89
N GLU A 777 36.66 17.26 -31.80
CA GLU A 777 36.49 18.64 -32.24
C GLU A 777 35.80 19.45 -31.14
N GLU A 778 36.44 20.55 -30.73
CA GLU A 778 35.84 21.54 -29.85
C GLU A 778 34.52 22.03 -30.47
N PRO A 779 33.43 22.19 -29.70
CA PRO A 779 32.23 22.81 -30.24
C PRO A 779 32.58 24.24 -30.62
N GLU A 780 32.62 24.54 -31.93
CA GLU A 780 32.78 25.91 -32.40
C GLU A 780 31.76 26.81 -31.69
N PRO A 781 32.13 28.04 -31.30
CA PRO A 781 31.17 28.98 -30.77
C PRO A 781 30.06 29.15 -31.82
N VAL A 782 28.80 28.98 -31.41
CA VAL A 782 27.63 29.10 -32.29
C VAL A 782 27.44 30.57 -32.70
N GLY A 783 28.30 31.00 -33.62
CA GLY A 783 28.43 32.33 -34.21
C GLY A 783 28.00 32.31 -35.66
N GLY A 784 26.85 31.71 -35.94
CA GLY A 784 26.22 31.68 -37.25
C GLY A 784 24.74 31.97 -37.09
N ALA A 785 24.26 33.07 -37.68
CA ALA A 785 22.85 33.38 -37.75
C ALA A 785 22.18 32.43 -38.77
N ALA A 786 21.83 31.23 -38.31
CA ALA A 786 20.89 30.36 -39.01
C ALA A 786 19.47 30.91 -38.83
N ASP A 787 18.70 30.99 -39.92
CA ASP A 787 17.38 31.61 -39.95
C ASP A 787 16.38 30.91 -39.01
N GLY A 788 16.14 31.52 -37.83
CA GLY A 788 14.82 31.82 -37.26
C GLY A 788 13.76 30.73 -37.02
N ARG A 789 13.96 29.47 -37.44
CA ARG A 789 12.96 28.39 -37.30
C ARG A 789 13.13 27.70 -35.95
N SER A 790 12.10 27.82 -35.11
CA SER A 790 12.11 27.42 -33.70
C SER A 790 12.13 25.91 -33.49
N ALA A 791 13.34 25.34 -33.32
CA ALA A 791 13.56 23.91 -33.06
C ALA A 791 13.15 23.42 -31.65
N SER A 792 12.10 23.99 -31.05
CA SER A 792 11.58 23.56 -29.73
C SER A 792 10.08 23.78 -29.50
N GLY A 793 9.37 24.38 -30.46
CA GLY A 793 7.92 24.62 -30.37
C GLY A 793 7.09 23.64 -31.20
N ILE A 794 5.78 23.62 -30.96
CA ILE A 794 4.84 23.06 -31.94
C ILE A 794 4.72 24.08 -33.08
N GLU A 795 5.15 23.70 -34.28
CA GLU A 795 4.80 24.44 -35.50
C GLU A 795 3.32 24.23 -35.80
N TRP A 796 2.53 25.30 -35.74
CA TRP A 796 1.10 25.29 -36.02
C TRP A 796 0.84 25.75 -37.45
N LEU A 797 0.14 24.92 -38.23
CA LEU A 797 -0.23 25.21 -39.61
C LEU A 797 -1.44 26.13 -39.66
N GLU A 798 -1.23 27.34 -40.19
CA GLU A 798 -2.26 28.37 -40.34
C GLU A 798 -2.98 28.27 -41.70
N PRO A 799 -4.33 28.29 -41.76
CA PRO A 799 -5.11 28.19 -43.01
C PRO A 799 -4.82 29.27 -44.06
N GLY A 800 -4.31 30.43 -43.63
CA GLY A 800 -3.92 31.53 -44.54
C GLY A 800 -2.51 31.41 -45.13
N ARG A 801 -1.69 30.49 -44.62
CA ARG A 801 -0.29 30.28 -45.04
C ARG A 801 -0.03 28.89 -45.62
N HIS A 802 -0.92 27.94 -45.35
CA HIS A 802 -0.81 26.56 -45.78
C HIS A 802 -2.09 26.12 -46.47
N ARG A 803 -1.97 25.34 -47.55
CA ARG A 803 -3.10 24.81 -48.30
C ARG A 803 -2.88 23.35 -48.64
N PHE A 804 -3.90 22.53 -48.40
CA PHE A 804 -3.89 21.13 -48.84
C PHE A 804 -4.51 21.02 -50.23
N VAL A 805 -3.81 20.35 -51.14
CA VAL A 805 -4.26 20.05 -52.50
C VAL A 805 -4.07 18.57 -52.79
N VAL A 806 -4.86 18.03 -53.72
CA VAL A 806 -4.66 16.67 -54.24
C VAL A 806 -3.86 16.77 -55.52
N GLY A 807 -2.58 16.42 -55.45
CA GLY A 807 -1.65 16.40 -56.57
C GLY A 807 -1.74 15.12 -57.40
N ASP A 808 -0.75 14.93 -58.26
CA ASP A 808 -0.71 13.82 -59.21
C ASP A 808 -0.79 12.45 -58.50
N HIS A 809 -1.48 11.53 -59.17
CA HIS A 809 -1.78 10.18 -58.67
C HIS A 809 -2.54 10.13 -57.34
N GLY A 810 -3.25 11.21 -56.96
CA GLY A 810 -4.09 11.24 -55.75
C GLY A 810 -3.29 11.39 -54.45
N ARG A 811 -2.04 11.87 -54.55
CA ARG A 811 -1.20 12.25 -53.41
C ARG A 811 -1.73 13.54 -52.80
N ILE A 812 -1.64 13.66 -51.48
CA ILE A 812 -1.92 14.92 -50.80
C ILE A 812 -0.62 15.72 -50.77
N GLU A 813 -0.68 16.97 -51.17
CA GLU A 813 0.42 17.92 -51.12
C GLU A 813 0.03 19.10 -50.24
N MET A 814 1.00 19.65 -49.51
CA MET A 814 0.83 20.84 -48.68
C MET A 814 1.64 21.98 -49.31
N GLU A 815 0.94 22.93 -49.91
CA GLU A 815 1.52 24.19 -50.35
C GLU A 815 1.72 25.09 -49.13
N SER A 816 2.88 25.75 -49.04
CA SER A 816 3.15 26.79 -48.05
C SER A 816 3.50 28.10 -48.76
N VAL A 817 3.03 29.23 -48.22
CA VAL A 817 3.39 30.57 -48.72
C VAL A 817 4.87 30.90 -48.44
N ASP A 818 5.43 30.32 -47.37
CA ASP A 818 6.76 30.64 -46.82
C ASP A 818 7.80 29.51 -47.05
N GLY A 819 7.54 28.56 -47.95
CA GLY A 819 8.43 27.40 -48.19
C GLY A 819 8.07 26.51 -49.40
N PRO A 820 8.91 25.50 -49.70
CA PRO A 820 8.64 24.55 -50.78
C PRO A 820 7.42 23.67 -50.46
N ALA A 821 6.65 23.30 -51.48
CA ALA A 821 5.48 22.44 -51.32
C ALA A 821 5.90 21.01 -50.92
N ALA A 822 5.37 20.51 -49.80
CA ALA A 822 5.62 19.16 -49.32
C ALA A 822 4.71 18.17 -50.06
N ARG A 823 5.30 17.13 -50.66
CA ARG A 823 4.59 16.14 -51.49
C ARG A 823 4.43 14.80 -50.77
N GLY A 824 3.26 14.17 -50.91
CA GLY A 824 3.01 12.85 -50.31
C GLY A 824 2.74 12.91 -48.80
N VAL A 825 2.09 13.99 -48.37
CA VAL A 825 1.75 14.28 -46.97
C VAL A 825 0.64 13.34 -46.49
N PHE A 826 0.69 12.94 -45.23
CA PHE A 826 -0.39 12.22 -44.54
C PHE A 826 -0.69 12.86 -43.19
N VAL A 827 -1.86 12.52 -42.62
CA VAL A 827 -2.34 13.13 -41.38
C VAL A 827 -2.67 12.04 -40.35
N LEU A 828 -2.22 12.26 -39.12
CA LEU A 828 -2.48 11.44 -37.95
C LEU A 828 -3.30 12.22 -36.91
N ARG A 829 -4.16 11.52 -36.16
CA ARG A 829 -4.84 12.12 -34.99
C ARG A 829 -3.97 11.91 -33.76
N THR A 830 -3.55 12.98 -33.08
CA THR A 830 -2.78 12.84 -31.83
C THR A 830 -3.68 12.51 -30.63
N PHE A 831 -4.94 12.90 -30.71
CA PHE A 831 -6.04 12.50 -29.82
C PHE A 831 -7.19 11.93 -30.68
N PRO A 832 -7.07 10.68 -31.17
CA PRO A 832 -8.08 10.07 -32.04
C PRO A 832 -9.47 9.99 -31.42
N ALA A 833 -9.53 10.03 -30.09
CA ALA A 833 -10.73 9.96 -29.30
C ALA A 833 -11.22 11.35 -28.88
N SER A 834 -10.64 11.97 -27.86
CA SER A 834 -11.15 13.24 -27.30
C SER A 834 -11.21 14.41 -28.29
N HIS A 835 -10.33 14.46 -29.30
CA HIS A 835 -10.21 15.59 -30.23
C HIS A 835 -10.01 15.13 -31.70
N PRO A 836 -11.01 14.52 -32.35
CA PRO A 836 -10.83 13.80 -33.61
C PRO A 836 -10.62 14.68 -34.87
N GLU A 837 -10.89 15.99 -34.75
CA GLU A 837 -10.69 17.03 -35.78
C GLU A 837 -9.80 18.19 -35.29
N SER A 838 -9.13 18.03 -34.14
CA SER A 838 -8.22 19.03 -33.55
C SER A 838 -6.89 18.35 -33.22
N TYR A 839 -5.83 19.15 -33.06
CA TYR A 839 -4.48 18.65 -32.77
C TYR A 839 -4.01 17.56 -33.75
N LEU A 840 -4.24 17.77 -35.05
CA LEU A 840 -3.88 16.79 -36.08
C LEU A 840 -2.41 16.97 -36.44
N SER A 841 -1.65 15.88 -36.43
CA SER A 841 -0.24 15.85 -36.82
C SER A 841 -0.15 15.64 -38.34
N VAL A 842 0.54 16.54 -39.04
CA VAL A 842 0.70 16.54 -40.50
C VAL A 842 2.13 16.14 -40.82
N ARG A 843 2.29 15.04 -41.55
CA ARG A 843 3.58 14.34 -41.68
C ARG A 843 3.96 14.07 -43.13
N GLY A 844 5.25 14.08 -43.38
CA GLY A 844 5.87 13.75 -44.65
C GLY A 844 6.98 12.72 -44.49
N TRP A 845 7.81 12.62 -45.52
CA TRP A 845 8.95 11.74 -45.59
C TRP A 845 10.17 12.56 -46.03
N GLU A 846 11.32 12.36 -45.38
CA GLU A 846 12.60 12.88 -45.87
C GLU A 846 13.18 12.00 -47.01
N GLU A 847 14.26 12.46 -47.65
CA GLU A 847 14.85 11.77 -48.82
C GLU A 847 15.44 10.39 -48.49
N ASP A 848 15.78 10.15 -47.21
CA ASP A 848 16.23 8.86 -46.67
C ASP A 848 15.07 7.90 -46.33
N GLY A 849 13.83 8.40 -46.34
CA GLY A 849 12.63 7.65 -45.98
C GLY A 849 12.26 7.70 -44.50
N GLU A 850 12.85 8.59 -43.69
CA GLU A 850 12.35 8.84 -42.33
C GLU A 850 11.05 9.65 -42.32
N GLU A 851 10.16 9.32 -41.40
CA GLU A 851 8.90 10.04 -41.18
C GLU A 851 9.14 11.27 -40.31
N VAL A 852 8.83 12.45 -40.85
CA VAL A 852 9.01 13.74 -40.18
C VAL A 852 7.69 14.50 -40.10
N GLU A 853 7.45 15.17 -38.98
CA GLU A 853 6.31 16.06 -38.81
C GLU A 853 6.57 17.43 -39.43
N LEU A 854 5.71 17.83 -40.36
CA LEU A 854 5.73 19.11 -41.08
C LEU A 854 4.97 20.22 -40.33
N GLY A 855 4.18 19.86 -39.32
CA GLY A 855 3.42 20.77 -38.47
C GLY A 855 2.16 20.14 -37.90
N MET A 856 1.42 20.91 -37.10
CA MET A 856 0.15 20.49 -36.50
C MET A 856 -1.00 21.44 -36.87
N ILE A 857 -2.19 20.89 -37.08
CA ILE A 857 -3.44 21.66 -37.21
C ILE A 857 -4.09 21.77 -35.83
N ARG A 858 -4.32 23.00 -35.33
CA ARG A 858 -5.04 23.23 -34.06
C ARG A 858 -6.47 22.71 -34.12
N THR A 859 -7.23 23.17 -35.11
CA THR A 859 -8.61 22.74 -35.36
C THR A 859 -8.88 22.77 -36.86
N LEU A 860 -9.56 21.75 -37.36
CA LEU A 860 -9.93 21.66 -38.77
C LEU A 860 -11.15 22.54 -39.11
N ALA A 861 -11.82 23.12 -38.10
CA ALA A 861 -12.94 24.02 -38.30
C ALA A 861 -12.55 25.38 -38.92
N ASP A 862 -11.29 25.81 -38.74
CA ASP A 862 -10.78 27.09 -39.25
C ASP A 862 -10.30 27.00 -40.72
N TRP A 863 -10.29 25.80 -41.30
CA TRP A 863 -9.85 25.53 -42.67
C TRP A 863 -11.01 25.64 -43.67
N ASP A 864 -10.68 25.94 -44.93
CA ASP A 864 -11.67 25.99 -46.00
C ASP A 864 -12.30 24.61 -46.26
N GLU A 865 -13.51 24.60 -46.86
CA GLU A 865 -14.26 23.36 -47.09
C GLU A 865 -13.47 22.34 -47.95
N ALA A 866 -12.65 22.84 -48.88
CA ALA A 866 -11.77 22.01 -49.70
C ALA A 866 -10.65 21.36 -48.86
N GLY A 867 -9.86 22.14 -48.12
CA GLY A 867 -8.79 21.62 -47.27
C GLY A 867 -9.30 20.69 -46.17
N ARG A 868 -10.42 21.04 -45.53
CA ARG A 868 -11.10 20.19 -44.54
C ARG A 868 -11.52 18.85 -45.14
N THR A 869 -12.08 18.84 -46.35
CA THR A 869 -12.49 17.60 -47.03
C THR A 869 -11.29 16.70 -47.32
N ILE A 870 -10.19 17.27 -47.83
CA ILE A 870 -8.95 16.54 -48.15
C ILE A 870 -8.34 15.91 -46.89
N VAL A 871 -8.23 16.68 -45.79
CA VAL A 871 -7.71 16.17 -44.51
C VAL A 871 -8.62 15.10 -43.91
N LEU A 872 -9.96 15.26 -43.96
CA LEU A 872 -10.90 14.23 -43.51
C LEU A 872 -10.87 12.96 -44.37
N GLU A 873 -10.47 13.05 -45.64
CA GLU A 873 -10.23 11.88 -46.47
C GLU A 873 -8.89 11.21 -46.13
N ALA A 874 -7.82 11.98 -45.93
CA ALA A 874 -6.52 11.50 -45.46
C ALA A 874 -6.67 10.68 -44.16
N LEU A 875 -7.39 11.25 -43.19
CA LEU A 875 -7.69 10.66 -41.88
C LEU A 875 -8.59 9.43 -41.93
N ARG A 876 -9.31 9.20 -43.04
CA ARG A 876 -10.07 7.97 -43.30
C ARG A 876 -9.22 6.88 -43.98
N ARG A 877 -8.12 7.26 -44.64
CA ARG A 877 -7.14 6.35 -45.23
C ARG A 877 -6.10 5.87 -44.21
N SER A 878 -5.72 6.70 -43.22
CA SER A 878 -4.64 6.40 -42.26
C SER A 878 -5.06 5.58 -41.02
N ALA A 879 -6.31 5.66 -40.55
CA ALA A 879 -6.75 4.95 -39.35
C ALA A 879 -8.22 4.48 -39.41
N LEU A 880 -8.44 3.17 -39.25
CA LEU A 880 -9.78 2.56 -39.26
C LEU A 880 -10.41 2.57 -37.85
N VAL A 881 -10.74 3.76 -37.35
CA VAL A 881 -11.56 3.94 -36.14
C VAL A 881 -13.00 4.18 -36.54
N ARG A 882 -13.95 3.38 -36.01
CA ARG A 882 -15.38 3.47 -36.34
C ARG A 882 -16.16 4.19 -35.26
N ARG A 883 -16.96 5.19 -35.63
CA ARG A 883 -17.83 5.91 -34.71
C ARG A 883 -19.16 5.18 -34.61
N ILE A 884 -19.51 4.70 -33.43
CA ILE A 884 -20.80 4.12 -33.07
C ILE A 884 -21.78 5.26 -32.81
N ASP A 885 -22.78 5.38 -33.68
CA ASP A 885 -23.87 6.34 -33.54
C ASP A 885 -25.10 5.71 -32.85
N ARG A 886 -25.25 4.38 -32.93
CA ARG A 886 -26.30 3.63 -32.22
C ARG A 886 -25.85 2.24 -31.77
N VAL A 887 -26.42 1.75 -30.67
CA VAL A 887 -26.23 0.38 -30.17
C VAL A 887 -27.55 -0.36 -30.27
N HIS A 888 -27.71 -1.23 -31.26
CA HIS A 888 -28.94 -2.01 -31.47
C HIS A 888 -29.04 -3.16 -30.47
N ALA A 889 -27.99 -3.97 -30.34
CA ALA A 889 -27.94 -5.05 -29.37
C ALA A 889 -26.52 -5.21 -28.79
N VAL A 890 -26.49 -5.70 -27.54
CA VAL A 890 -25.29 -6.22 -26.88
C VAL A 890 -25.66 -7.57 -26.28
N ARG A 891 -24.88 -8.61 -26.57
CA ARG A 891 -25.12 -9.98 -26.05
C ARG A 891 -23.86 -10.47 -25.34
N LEU A 892 -24.01 -10.89 -24.09
CA LEU A 892 -22.93 -11.52 -23.32
C LEU A 892 -22.96 -13.04 -23.51
N ALA A 893 -21.90 -13.62 -24.08
CA ALA A 893 -21.73 -15.05 -24.24
C ALA A 893 -20.28 -15.46 -23.93
N HIS A 894 -20.07 -16.45 -23.05
CA HIS A 894 -18.76 -17.02 -22.73
C HIS A 894 -17.66 -16.01 -22.32
N GLY A 895 -18.04 -14.86 -21.74
CA GLY A 895 -17.11 -13.78 -21.38
C GLY A 895 -16.76 -12.82 -22.53
N TYR A 896 -17.51 -12.85 -23.63
CA TYR A 896 -17.43 -11.91 -24.75
C TYR A 896 -18.74 -11.14 -24.89
N LEU A 897 -18.65 -9.88 -25.30
CA LEU A 897 -19.79 -9.06 -25.71
C LEU A 897 -19.84 -8.99 -27.23
N ASP A 898 -20.91 -9.51 -27.83
CA ASP A 898 -21.24 -9.30 -29.23
C ASP A 898 -22.08 -8.03 -29.36
N PHE A 899 -21.54 -7.04 -30.07
CA PHE A 899 -22.17 -5.77 -30.39
C PHE A 899 -22.81 -5.81 -31.78
N ASP A 900 -23.98 -5.20 -31.90
CA ASP A 900 -24.66 -4.88 -33.16
C ASP A 900 -24.96 -3.37 -33.12
N VAL A 901 -24.28 -2.60 -33.97
CA VAL A 901 -24.13 -1.14 -33.88
C VAL A 901 -24.33 -0.47 -35.23
N GLU A 902 -24.90 0.73 -35.23
CA GLU A 902 -24.87 1.63 -36.39
C GLU A 902 -23.60 2.48 -36.32
N THR A 903 -22.85 2.59 -37.42
CA THR A 903 -21.59 3.36 -37.46
C THR A 903 -21.54 4.39 -38.58
N ASP A 904 -20.47 5.20 -38.61
CA ASP A 904 -20.13 6.15 -39.68
C ASP A 904 -20.17 5.59 -41.11
N VAL A 905 -20.04 4.25 -41.26
CA VAL A 905 -20.13 3.53 -42.54
C VAL A 905 -21.28 2.50 -42.57
N GLY A 906 -22.32 2.75 -41.79
CA GLY A 906 -23.51 1.91 -41.67
C GLY A 906 -23.40 0.83 -40.60
N ARG A 907 -24.41 -0.04 -40.54
CA ARG A 907 -24.53 -1.11 -39.54
C ARG A 907 -23.40 -2.15 -39.60
N ARG A 908 -22.84 -2.47 -38.44
CA ARG A 908 -21.77 -3.46 -38.24
C ARG A 908 -21.99 -4.26 -36.97
N GLY A 909 -21.38 -5.43 -36.89
CA GLY A 909 -21.24 -6.17 -35.64
C GLY A 909 -19.77 -6.46 -35.35
N PHE A 910 -19.42 -6.52 -34.06
CA PHE A 910 -18.08 -6.86 -33.59
C PHE A 910 -18.16 -7.56 -32.22
N THR A 911 -17.11 -8.30 -31.87
CA THR A 911 -17.05 -9.07 -30.62
C THR A 911 -15.87 -8.59 -29.78
N THR A 912 -16.08 -8.26 -28.51
CA THR A 912 -15.03 -7.85 -27.58
C THR A 912 -15.00 -8.74 -26.34
N ARG A 913 -13.87 -8.87 -25.64
CA ARG A 913 -13.84 -9.55 -24.34
C ARG A 913 -14.51 -8.67 -23.29
N TRP A 914 -15.36 -9.26 -22.45
CA TRP A 914 -16.05 -8.56 -21.37
C TRP A 914 -15.10 -8.26 -20.20
N THR A 915 -14.17 -7.33 -20.42
CA THR A 915 -13.10 -6.96 -19.50
C THR A 915 -12.81 -5.47 -19.55
N GLN A 916 -12.45 -4.87 -18.40
CA GLN A 916 -12.13 -3.44 -18.30
C GLN A 916 -10.94 -2.96 -19.15
N SER A 917 -10.14 -3.87 -19.70
CA SER A 917 -9.05 -3.55 -20.62
C SER A 917 -9.49 -3.31 -22.06
N GLN A 918 -10.71 -3.71 -22.43
CA GLN A 918 -11.23 -3.62 -23.79
C GLN A 918 -12.26 -2.49 -23.98
N ALA A 919 -12.61 -1.80 -22.89
CA ALA A 919 -13.46 -0.62 -22.89
C ALA A 919 -12.81 0.45 -22.02
N VAL A 920 -12.35 1.54 -22.65
CA VAL A 920 -11.55 2.62 -22.06
C VAL A 920 -12.33 3.93 -22.17
N ASP A 921 -12.14 4.85 -21.22
CA ASP A 921 -12.68 6.22 -21.32
C ASP A 921 -12.20 6.93 -22.59
N PHE A 922 -13.11 7.67 -23.21
CA PHE A 922 -12.87 8.53 -24.37
C PHE A 922 -13.35 9.92 -23.95
N GLY A 923 -12.45 10.90 -23.86
CA GLY A 923 -12.78 12.21 -23.26
C GLY A 923 -13.45 12.09 -21.89
N ASP A 924 -14.34 13.04 -21.57
CA ASP A 924 -15.07 13.08 -20.30
C ASP A 924 -16.36 12.23 -20.29
N GLU A 925 -16.95 11.93 -21.45
CA GLU A 925 -18.28 11.30 -21.56
C GLU A 925 -18.36 10.11 -22.54
N GLY A 926 -17.29 9.76 -23.26
CA GLY A 926 -17.28 8.72 -24.28
C GLY A 926 -16.71 7.38 -23.80
N LYS A 927 -16.77 6.37 -24.67
CA LYS A 927 -16.00 5.12 -24.53
C LYS A 927 -15.34 4.70 -25.85
N LEU A 928 -14.12 4.20 -25.76
CA LEU A 928 -13.42 3.48 -26.82
C LEU A 928 -13.46 1.97 -26.51
N LEU A 929 -13.83 1.18 -27.50
CA LEU A 929 -13.94 -0.27 -27.44
C LEU A 929 -12.93 -0.91 -28.40
N LEU A 930 -12.29 -1.97 -27.94
CA LEU A 930 -11.39 -2.83 -28.72
C LEU A 930 -12.09 -4.16 -28.96
N ASP A 931 -12.13 -4.65 -30.20
CA ASP A 931 -12.64 -5.98 -30.51
C ASP A 931 -11.55 -7.07 -30.42
N THR A 932 -11.91 -8.33 -30.66
CA THR A 932 -10.97 -9.47 -30.58
C THR A 932 -9.85 -9.46 -31.62
N GLU A 933 -9.94 -8.61 -32.64
CA GLU A 933 -8.95 -8.40 -33.70
C GLU A 933 -8.21 -7.06 -33.52
N GLU A 934 -8.41 -6.39 -32.39
CA GLU A 934 -7.88 -5.06 -32.05
C GLU A 934 -8.40 -3.91 -32.94
N ASN A 935 -9.49 -4.12 -33.71
CA ASN A 935 -10.20 -3.01 -34.35
C ASN A 935 -10.91 -2.15 -33.31
N ARG A 936 -11.18 -0.89 -33.68
CA ARG A 936 -11.49 0.17 -32.72
C ARG A 936 -12.82 0.82 -33.01
N TRP A 937 -13.65 0.88 -31.97
CA TRP A 937 -15.02 1.33 -32.03
C TRP A 937 -15.27 2.39 -30.96
N VAL A 938 -15.79 3.54 -31.35
CA VAL A 938 -15.82 4.78 -30.57
C VAL A 938 -17.26 5.19 -30.32
N ILE A 939 -17.63 5.43 -29.07
CA ILE A 939 -18.86 6.15 -28.70
C ILE A 939 -18.41 7.53 -28.19
N PRO A 940 -18.57 8.63 -28.95
CA PRO A 940 -17.97 9.91 -28.58
C PRO A 940 -18.52 10.51 -27.30
N ARG A 941 -19.83 10.34 -27.07
CA ARG A 941 -20.53 10.69 -25.84
C ARG A 941 -21.58 9.61 -25.60
N VAL A 942 -21.44 8.86 -24.52
CA VAL A 942 -22.40 7.82 -24.11
C VAL A 942 -23.77 8.45 -23.82
N ASP A 943 -23.80 9.68 -23.33
CA ASP A 943 -25.04 10.45 -23.10
C ASP A 943 -25.72 10.99 -24.37
N ALA A 944 -25.01 11.02 -25.51
CA ALA A 944 -25.62 11.34 -26.80
C ALA A 944 -26.33 10.14 -27.44
N LEU A 945 -26.10 8.91 -26.95
CA LEU A 945 -26.83 7.74 -27.42
C LEU A 945 -28.32 7.86 -27.06
N PRO A 946 -29.25 7.38 -27.91
CA PRO A 946 -30.66 7.28 -27.56
C PRO A 946 -30.85 6.53 -26.24
N LYS A 947 -31.72 7.02 -25.35
CA LYS A 947 -31.83 6.51 -23.95
C LYS A 947 -31.80 4.98 -23.82
N ALA A 948 -32.55 4.26 -24.66
CA ALA A 948 -32.62 2.80 -24.62
C ALA A 948 -31.35 2.11 -25.17
N ASP A 949 -30.62 2.76 -26.09
CA ASP A 949 -29.34 2.30 -26.62
C ASP A 949 -28.23 2.56 -25.57
N ARG A 950 -28.29 3.71 -24.87
CA ARG A 950 -27.44 4.05 -23.71
C ARG A 950 -27.63 3.08 -22.54
N GLU A 951 -28.88 2.77 -22.17
CA GLU A 951 -29.19 1.80 -21.11
C GLU A 951 -28.67 0.40 -21.45
N ARG A 952 -28.82 -0.05 -22.71
CA ARG A 952 -28.22 -1.31 -23.19
C ARG A 952 -26.70 -1.30 -23.11
N PHE A 953 -26.05 -0.19 -23.47
CA PHE A 953 -24.60 -0.06 -23.38
C PHE A 953 -24.10 -0.09 -21.93
N LEU A 954 -24.62 0.80 -21.08
CA LEU A 954 -24.26 0.91 -19.67
C LEU A 954 -24.60 -0.33 -18.83
N GLN A 955 -25.53 -1.18 -19.28
CA GLN A 955 -25.79 -2.47 -18.63
C GLN A 955 -24.57 -3.41 -18.66
N TYR A 956 -23.74 -3.34 -19.71
CA TYR A 956 -22.59 -4.23 -19.89
C TYR A 956 -21.24 -3.52 -19.76
N VAL A 957 -21.19 -2.21 -20.00
CA VAL A 957 -19.98 -1.38 -20.00
C VAL A 957 -20.24 -0.09 -19.20
N TYR A 958 -20.08 -0.16 -17.88
CA TYR A 958 -20.33 0.95 -16.94
C TYR A 958 -19.06 1.53 -16.30
N TRP A 959 -17.99 0.75 -16.25
CA TRP A 959 -16.75 1.04 -15.52
C TRP A 959 -15.87 2.10 -16.18
#